data_AF-A0A8C7KWH1-F1
#
_entry.id   AF-A0A8C7KWH1-F1
#
_cell.length_a   1.000
_cell.length_b   1.000
_cell.length_c   1.000
_cell.angle_alpha   90.00
_cell.angle_beta   90.00
_cell.angle_gamma   90.00
#
_symmetry.space_group_name_H-M   'P 1'
#
loop_
_entity.id
_entity.type
_entity.pdbx_description
1 polymer ?
#
loop_
_entity_poly.entity_id
_entity_poly.type
_entity_poly.pdbx_seq_one_letter_code
_entity_poly.pdbx_strand_id
1 'polypeptide(L)'
;MYRPNLMFFVLYFSLECICRSQSDIYSLNYIYTALSKPLELPGIHEFTAMGLMNDKQIDYYDSVAKKKIPKQAWMREKLPADYWDKGTQSRKSKEQWFKVNVDILMKRMRHNNTDVHILQWKHGCEIDRQSDGTLKFIKGTDQYSYDGDDFLAFDDANMQWVAPVVQAQPTKRKWDGVQILNQYTKGYLEKECVDWLSKFMNYEDKEFSRADSPPRVYVFAKKAKTAGHVRLICMATGFYPKDVIMQMKKNGVPLTERDGVQSTGVLPNDDDTYQIRMSVQIPEADKETYECSVDHRTLKAPIVGKWDGICCDCSSFGAVVIGAVIAIIVVLILVSVVLFVLHKSGTIVIPGLKTTDQGSQNAESSDRGSEEDVKKSMLPQEMGKWSLNYIYTALSKPVELPGVHEFTAMGLMNDKQIDYYDSVSKKKIPKQDWMREKLPADYWDKGTQSRKSKEQWFKVNINILMDRMRHNNTDVHILQWKHGCEIDQQSDGTLKFIKGTDQYSYDGDDFLAFDDANMQWVAPVVQAQPTKRKWDGVQILNQYTKGYLEKECVDWLSKFMAYEDKEVSRADPPKVYAFAKKAKTVGNVRLTCMATGFYPKDVEMHIKKNSVPLTERDGVQSTGVLPNDDDTYQIRMSVQIPEADKETYECSVDHVALKKPVVVKWDGKCCDCTQVTGVIIGAVVVLVLLLTVVSSMLVLWKKGKIFAGKKGDLPATGIQAPLNGNGNGAAVLNMPGKRDDASSTDSGQGSNESLEKEAILPNGAIEE
;
A
#
# COMPACT_ATOMS: atom_id res chain seq x y z
N MET A 1 18.08 -66.72 -12.89
CA MET A 1 18.52 -67.03 -11.52
C MET A 1 18.73 -65.69 -10.80
N TYR A 2 18.19 -65.42 -9.62
CA TYR A 2 17.34 -66.25 -8.73
C TYR A 2 16.30 -65.35 -8.02
N ARG A 3 15.03 -65.78 -7.98
CA ARG A 3 14.02 -65.43 -6.95
C ARG A 3 13.64 -66.76 -6.31
N PRO A 4 13.45 -66.83 -4.98
CA PRO A 4 12.07 -66.77 -4.45
C PRO A 4 12.02 -65.95 -3.12
N ASN A 5 10.93 -65.23 -2.79
CA ASN A 5 9.77 -65.64 -1.94
C ASN A 5 10.13 -65.85 -0.44
N LEU A 6 9.25 -65.61 0.55
CA LEU A 6 7.93 -64.95 0.64
C LEU A 6 7.50 -65.06 2.13
N MET A 7 7.12 -63.97 2.81
CA MET A 7 5.96 -64.01 3.71
C MET A 7 5.48 -62.63 4.20
N PHE A 8 4.15 -62.58 4.30
CA PHE A 8 3.28 -61.56 4.88
C PHE A 8 3.79 -60.83 6.12
N PHE A 9 3.65 -59.50 6.11
CA PHE A 9 3.00 -58.77 7.21
C PHE A 9 2.01 -57.77 6.62
N VAL A 10 0.73 -57.92 6.94
CA VAL A 10 -0.31 -56.93 6.65
C VAL A 10 -0.57 -56.16 7.94
N LEU A 11 -0.10 -54.92 8.00
CA LEU A 11 -0.45 -53.97 9.06
C LEU A 11 -0.77 -52.60 8.43
N TYR A 12 -1.81 -51.96 8.97
CA TYR A 12 -2.20 -50.61 8.60
C TYR A 12 -1.08 -49.62 8.93
N PHE A 13 -0.74 -48.76 7.96
CA PHE A 13 -0.16 -47.44 8.24
C PHE A 13 -0.96 -46.39 7.47
N SER A 14 -1.99 -45.87 8.15
CA SER A 14 -2.38 -44.47 8.03
C SER A 14 -1.27 -43.55 8.59
N LEU A 15 -1.46 -42.24 8.45
CA LEU A 15 -0.48 -41.14 8.67
C LEU A 15 0.43 -40.91 7.44
N GLU A 16 0.63 -39.67 6.97
CA GLU A 16 -0.12 -38.44 7.27
C GLU A 16 -0.01 -37.46 6.10
N CYS A 17 -1.13 -37.16 5.43
CA CYS A 17 -1.16 -36.07 4.47
C CYS A 17 -1.37 -34.78 5.26
N ILE A 18 -0.31 -34.00 5.49
CA ILE A 18 -0.35 -32.78 6.31
C ILE A 18 -1.23 -31.73 5.61
N CYS A 19 -2.52 -31.76 5.91
CA CYS A 19 -3.46 -30.73 5.55
C CYS A 19 -3.17 -29.50 6.43
N ARG A 20 -2.16 -28.74 6.04
CA ARG A 20 -1.86 -27.41 6.60
C ARG A 20 -3.16 -26.62 6.55
N SER A 21 -3.72 -26.26 7.71
CA SER A 21 -4.91 -25.40 7.77
C SER A 21 -4.61 -24.12 6.98
N GLN A 22 -5.55 -23.69 6.14
CA GLN A 22 -5.47 -22.33 5.59
C GLN A 22 -6.14 -21.41 6.61
N SER A 23 -5.53 -20.24 6.81
CA SER A 23 -5.67 -19.45 8.01
C SER A 23 -6.02 -18.02 7.65
N ASP A 24 -7.22 -17.58 8.02
CA ASP A 24 -7.66 -16.21 7.83
C ASP A 24 -7.16 -15.38 9.01
N ILE A 25 -6.05 -14.64 8.81
CA ILE A 25 -5.42 -13.85 9.88
C ILE A 25 -6.04 -12.45 9.94
N TYR A 26 -6.86 -12.24 10.97
CA TYR A 26 -7.42 -10.94 11.34
C TYR A 26 -6.58 -10.28 12.43
N SER A 27 -6.57 -8.94 12.49
CA SER A 27 -5.86 -8.23 13.56
C SER A 27 -6.59 -7.02 14.13
N LEU A 28 -6.38 -6.78 15.42
CA LEU A 28 -6.79 -5.59 16.16
C LEU A 28 -5.56 -5.01 16.85
N ASN A 29 -5.20 -3.77 16.52
CA ASN A 29 -4.01 -3.09 17.03
C ASN A 29 -4.38 -1.69 17.54
N TYR A 30 -3.99 -1.37 18.76
CA TYR A 30 -4.03 -0.01 19.29
C TYR A 30 -2.61 0.57 19.29
N ILE A 31 -2.48 1.79 18.77
CA ILE A 31 -1.21 2.52 18.72
C ILE A 31 -1.35 3.80 19.54
N TYR A 32 -0.44 4.00 20.48
CA TYR A 32 -0.30 5.18 21.32
C TYR A 32 1.05 5.83 21.02
N THR A 33 1.09 7.13 20.76
CA THR A 33 2.32 7.87 20.47
C THR A 33 2.39 9.11 21.34
N ALA A 34 3.54 9.37 21.96
CA ALA A 34 3.79 10.51 22.83
C ALA A 34 5.10 11.22 22.47
N LEU A 35 5.09 12.55 22.55
CA LEU A 35 6.24 13.41 22.36
C LEU A 35 6.71 13.98 23.71
N SER A 36 8.01 14.17 23.90
CA SER A 36 8.56 14.83 25.10
C SER A 36 8.17 16.30 25.25
N LYS A 37 7.76 16.94 24.15
CA LYS A 37 7.26 18.30 24.07
C LYS A 37 6.52 18.52 22.74
N PRO A 38 5.66 19.55 22.62
CA PRO A 38 5.06 19.92 21.36
C PRO A 38 6.10 20.25 20.28
N LEU A 39 5.76 19.94 19.03
CA LEU A 39 6.56 20.30 17.84
C LEU A 39 6.11 21.61 17.16
N GLU A 40 4.97 22.17 17.57
CA GLU A 40 4.29 23.32 16.91
C GLU A 40 4.05 23.13 15.41
N LEU A 41 3.98 21.89 14.94
CA LEU A 41 3.64 21.51 13.57
C LEU A 41 2.15 21.12 13.45
N PRO A 42 1.39 21.68 12.50
CA PRO A 42 -0.01 21.31 12.30
C PRO A 42 -0.18 19.82 12.00
N GLY A 43 -1.17 19.18 12.64
CA GLY A 43 -1.43 17.75 12.58
C GLY A 43 -0.59 16.88 13.53
N ILE A 44 0.34 17.47 14.29
CA ILE A 44 1.19 16.74 15.25
C ILE A 44 0.88 17.17 16.69
N HIS A 45 0.22 16.27 17.43
CA HIS A 45 -0.22 16.48 18.81
C HIS A 45 0.81 15.90 19.81
N GLU A 46 0.86 16.43 21.04
CA GLU A 46 1.79 15.97 22.10
C GLU A 46 1.58 14.48 22.43
N PHE A 47 0.33 14.02 22.36
CA PHE A 47 -0.04 12.61 22.46
C PHE A 47 -1.20 12.29 21.52
N THR A 48 -1.12 11.15 20.83
CA THR A 48 -2.19 10.58 20.01
C THR A 48 -2.39 9.10 20.35
N ALA A 49 -3.61 8.61 20.18
CA ALA A 49 -3.92 7.20 20.36
C ALA A 49 -5.04 6.76 19.42
N MET A 50 -4.86 5.66 18.70
CA MET A 50 -5.81 5.17 17.69
C MET A 50 -6.00 3.66 17.74
N GLY A 51 -7.14 3.18 17.26
CA GLY A 51 -7.44 1.77 17.03
C GLY A 51 -7.47 1.45 15.54
N LEU A 52 -6.81 0.36 15.16
CA LEU A 52 -6.73 -0.18 13.81
C LEU A 52 -7.26 -1.63 13.82
N MET A 53 -8.20 -1.93 12.93
CA MET A 53 -8.68 -3.30 12.68
C MET A 53 -8.36 -3.65 11.24
N ASN A 54 -7.55 -4.68 11.00
CA ASN A 54 -7.04 -5.00 9.65
C ASN A 54 -6.46 -3.75 8.94
N ASP A 55 -5.63 -2.98 9.69
CA ASP A 55 -5.02 -1.69 9.32
C ASP A 55 -5.98 -0.53 8.96
N LYS A 56 -7.29 -0.73 9.08
CA LYS A 56 -8.35 0.28 8.91
C LYS A 56 -8.62 0.98 10.25
N GLN A 57 -8.56 2.31 10.31
CA GLN A 57 -8.79 3.05 11.56
C GLN A 57 -10.26 2.97 12.01
N ILE A 58 -10.47 2.49 13.24
CA ILE A 58 -11.79 2.35 13.87
C ILE A 58 -12.07 3.46 14.89
N ASP A 59 -11.05 3.88 15.66
CA ASP A 59 -11.13 4.98 16.62
C ASP A 59 -9.87 5.86 16.63
N TYR A 60 -10.04 7.09 17.13
CA TYR A 60 -8.96 8.07 17.31
C TYR A 60 -9.15 8.89 18.59
N TYR A 61 -8.05 9.44 19.12
CA TYR A 61 -7.93 10.34 20.27
C TYR A 61 -6.63 11.16 20.13
N ASP A 62 -6.65 12.44 20.52
CA ASP A 62 -5.47 13.29 20.65
C ASP A 62 -5.47 14.18 21.91
N SER A 63 -4.32 14.77 22.21
CA SER A 63 -4.08 15.63 23.39
C SER A 63 -4.66 17.05 23.31
N VAL A 64 -5.40 17.41 22.25
CA VAL A 64 -6.09 18.71 22.09
C VAL A 64 -7.61 18.51 22.21
N ALA A 65 -8.21 17.62 21.41
CA ALA A 65 -9.65 17.34 21.53
C ALA A 65 -9.99 16.50 22.76
N LYS A 66 -9.05 15.66 23.25
CA LYS A 66 -9.14 14.82 24.46
C LYS A 66 -10.41 13.99 24.55
N LYS A 67 -10.88 13.47 23.41
CA LYS A 67 -12.08 12.65 23.27
C LYS A 67 -11.81 11.48 22.33
N LYS A 68 -12.26 10.28 22.72
CA LYS A 68 -12.24 9.11 21.83
C LYS A 68 -13.41 9.21 20.85
N ILE A 69 -13.16 9.13 19.54
CA ILE A 69 -14.19 9.30 18.50
C ILE A 69 -14.26 8.11 17.52
N PRO A 70 -15.47 7.72 17.04
CA PRO A 70 -15.64 6.71 16.00
C PRO A 70 -15.28 7.24 14.61
N LYS A 71 -14.35 6.55 13.94
CA LYS A 71 -13.97 6.82 12.53
C LYS A 71 -14.72 5.89 11.54
N GLN A 72 -15.38 4.83 12.01
CA GLN A 72 -16.28 3.98 11.19
C GLN A 72 -17.76 4.19 11.51
N ALA A 73 -18.65 3.90 10.55
CA ALA A 73 -20.11 4.01 10.70
C ALA A 73 -20.65 2.97 11.72
N TRP A 74 -20.35 1.69 11.53
CA TRP A 74 -20.78 0.63 12.46
C TRP A 74 -20.30 0.87 13.90
N MET A 75 -19.09 1.42 14.11
CA MET A 75 -18.60 1.80 15.44
C MET A 75 -19.56 2.80 16.12
N ARG A 76 -20.07 3.79 15.37
CA ARG A 76 -20.98 4.83 15.88
C ARG A 76 -22.39 4.33 16.15
N GLU A 77 -22.84 3.32 15.40
CA GLU A 77 -24.21 2.78 15.51
C GLU A 77 -24.33 1.61 16.50
N LYS A 78 -23.33 0.71 16.55
CA LYS A 78 -23.44 -0.56 17.30
C LYS A 78 -22.78 -0.51 18.69
N LEU A 79 -21.95 0.50 18.99
CA LEU A 79 -21.29 0.65 20.30
C LEU A 79 -21.98 1.73 21.15
N PRO A 80 -22.36 1.42 22.41
CA PRO A 80 -23.10 2.33 23.27
C PRO A 80 -22.25 3.50 23.77
N ALA A 81 -22.91 4.52 24.32
CA ALA A 81 -22.25 5.77 24.76
C ALA A 81 -21.18 5.54 25.84
N ASP A 82 -21.41 4.61 26.78
CA ASP A 82 -20.48 4.30 27.86
C ASP A 82 -19.14 3.72 27.37
N TYR A 83 -19.12 3.02 26.23
CA TYR A 83 -17.87 2.59 25.58
C TYR A 83 -17.01 3.79 25.13
N TRP A 84 -17.65 4.85 24.64
CA TRP A 84 -16.97 6.07 24.20
C TRP A 84 -16.50 6.92 25.37
N ASP A 85 -17.29 6.99 26.45
CA ASP A 85 -16.94 7.72 27.66
C ASP A 85 -15.85 7.00 28.47
N LYS A 86 -16.00 5.69 28.77
CA LYS A 86 -14.93 4.86 29.36
C LYS A 86 -13.65 4.94 28.54
N GLY A 87 -13.74 4.67 27.24
CA GLY A 87 -12.60 4.73 26.33
C GLY A 87 -11.94 6.12 26.29
N THR A 88 -12.70 7.20 26.43
CA THR A 88 -12.16 8.57 26.56
C THR A 88 -11.36 8.76 27.85
N GLN A 89 -11.86 8.27 28.99
CA GLN A 89 -11.12 8.35 30.26
C GLN A 89 -9.88 7.43 30.26
N SER A 90 -9.99 6.24 29.66
CA SER A 90 -8.89 5.30 29.42
C SER A 90 -7.76 5.95 28.61
N ARG A 91 -8.06 6.60 27.47
CA ARG A 91 -7.04 7.34 26.69
C ARG A 91 -6.47 8.55 27.44
N LYS A 92 -7.26 9.29 28.25
CA LYS A 92 -6.76 10.37 29.15
C LYS A 92 -5.80 9.85 30.22
N SER A 93 -6.10 8.71 30.83
CA SER A 93 -5.24 8.06 31.82
C SER A 93 -3.90 7.66 31.19
N LYS A 94 -3.95 7.07 29.98
CA LYS A 94 -2.74 6.76 29.19
C LYS A 94 -1.97 8.02 28.83
N GLU A 95 -2.60 9.11 28.37
CA GLU A 95 -1.93 10.40 28.09
C GLU A 95 -1.01 10.84 29.24
N GLN A 96 -1.53 10.83 30.48
CA GLN A 96 -0.77 11.19 31.68
C GLN A 96 0.33 10.17 32.02
N TRP A 97 0.07 8.88 31.85
CA TRP A 97 1.10 7.83 32.01
C TRP A 97 2.26 8.04 31.02
N PHE A 98 1.98 8.31 29.75
CA PHE A 98 3.00 8.55 28.73
C PHE A 98 3.81 9.82 29.03
N LYS A 99 3.15 10.92 29.40
CA LYS A 99 3.80 12.19 29.76
C LYS A 99 4.85 12.00 30.86
N VAL A 100 4.54 11.21 31.90
CA VAL A 100 5.49 10.88 32.98
C VAL A 100 6.60 9.91 32.50
N ASN A 101 6.26 8.88 31.72
CA ASN A 101 7.21 7.83 31.34
C ASN A 101 8.20 8.26 30.24
N VAL A 102 7.83 9.16 29.33
CA VAL A 102 8.76 9.77 28.36
C VAL A 102 9.90 10.48 29.10
N ASP A 103 9.55 11.27 30.11
CA ASP A 103 10.48 12.06 30.93
C ASP A 103 11.44 11.18 31.75
N ILE A 104 10.95 10.04 32.27
CA ILE A 104 11.77 9.01 32.94
C ILE A 104 12.70 8.30 31.94
N LEU A 105 12.18 8.00 30.75
CA LEU A 105 12.93 7.29 29.71
C LEU A 105 14.07 8.14 29.13
N MET A 106 13.82 9.42 28.84
CA MET A 106 14.87 10.38 28.43
C MET A 106 16.03 10.41 29.42
N LYS A 107 15.74 10.56 30.71
CA LYS A 107 16.74 10.57 31.79
C LYS A 107 17.54 9.25 31.82
N ARG A 108 16.89 8.10 31.62
CA ARG A 108 17.56 6.78 31.57
C ARG A 108 18.43 6.60 30.31
N MET A 109 17.98 7.12 29.17
CA MET A 109 18.72 7.13 27.91
C MET A 109 19.87 8.16 27.92
N ARG A 110 19.95 9.03 28.95
CA ARG A 110 20.85 10.19 29.07
C ARG A 110 20.62 11.23 27.98
N HIS A 111 19.40 11.30 27.47
CA HIS A 111 18.97 12.29 26.51
C HIS A 111 18.67 13.62 27.23
N ASN A 112 18.69 14.71 26.46
CA ASN A 112 18.49 16.07 26.94
C ASN A 112 17.00 16.47 26.85
N ASN A 113 16.67 17.71 27.26
CA ASN A 113 15.33 18.29 27.06
C ASN A 113 15.29 19.31 25.88
N THR A 114 16.42 19.58 25.23
CA THR A 114 16.52 20.45 24.05
C THR A 114 15.99 19.79 22.78
N ASP A 115 15.91 18.47 22.72
CA ASP A 115 15.40 17.69 21.60
C ASP A 115 13.99 17.12 21.87
N VAL A 116 13.28 16.71 20.81
CA VAL A 116 11.96 16.07 20.89
C VAL A 116 12.16 14.56 20.81
N HIS A 117 11.72 13.82 21.84
CA HIS A 117 11.80 12.36 21.88
C HIS A 117 10.42 11.73 21.79
N ILE A 118 10.34 10.61 21.09
CA ILE A 118 9.08 9.91 20.80
C ILE A 118 9.04 8.59 21.59
N LEU A 119 7.98 8.36 22.37
CA LEU A 119 7.65 7.02 22.90
C LEU A 119 6.36 6.54 22.25
N GLN A 120 6.44 5.41 21.57
CA GLN A 120 5.30 4.75 20.93
C GLN A 120 5.06 3.38 21.57
N TRP A 121 3.80 2.99 21.68
CA TRP A 121 3.36 1.67 22.15
C TRP A 121 2.34 1.13 21.15
N LYS A 122 2.64 -0.02 20.55
CA LYS A 122 1.71 -0.80 19.75
C LYS A 122 1.33 -2.04 20.56
N HIS A 123 0.06 -2.21 20.88
CA HIS A 123 -0.43 -3.46 21.47
C HIS A 123 -1.69 -3.97 20.78
N GLY A 124 -1.88 -5.28 20.73
CA GLY A 124 -2.91 -5.90 19.91
C GLY A 124 -2.71 -7.39 19.69
N CYS A 125 -3.59 -8.00 18.90
CA CYS A 125 -3.63 -9.43 18.65
C CYS A 125 -3.84 -9.75 17.16
N GLU A 126 -3.28 -10.88 16.76
CA GLU A 126 -3.47 -11.54 15.46
C GLU A 126 -4.14 -12.89 15.72
N ILE A 127 -5.24 -13.18 15.03
CA ILE A 127 -6.03 -14.41 15.20
C ILE A 127 -6.35 -15.07 13.87
N ASP A 128 -6.30 -16.40 13.88
CA ASP A 128 -6.62 -17.34 12.83
C ASP A 128 -8.08 -17.79 12.97
N ARG A 129 -8.95 -17.40 12.04
CA ARG A 129 -10.32 -17.93 11.96
C ARG A 129 -10.27 -19.25 11.19
N GLN A 130 -10.37 -20.36 11.91
CA GLN A 130 -10.38 -21.69 11.30
C GLN A 130 -11.69 -21.97 10.56
N SER A 131 -11.67 -22.96 9.66
CA SER A 131 -12.80 -23.31 8.79
C SER A 131 -14.05 -23.85 9.51
N ASP A 132 -13.94 -24.19 10.79
CA ASP A 132 -15.07 -24.57 11.67
C ASP A 132 -15.68 -23.36 12.42
N GLY A 133 -15.14 -22.15 12.20
CA GLY A 133 -15.52 -20.93 12.88
C GLY A 133 -14.82 -20.69 14.23
N THR A 134 -13.91 -21.58 14.66
CA THR A 134 -13.12 -21.34 15.88
C THR A 134 -12.07 -20.25 15.65
N LEU A 135 -11.93 -19.37 16.64
CA LEU A 135 -10.89 -18.34 16.64
C LEU A 135 -9.69 -18.86 17.41
N LYS A 136 -8.57 -19.05 16.70
CA LYS A 136 -7.30 -19.48 17.25
C LYS A 136 -6.37 -18.27 17.34
N PHE A 137 -5.90 -17.96 18.55
CA PHE A 137 -4.85 -16.96 18.72
C PHE A 137 -3.57 -17.37 17.99
N ILE A 138 -2.98 -16.46 17.22
CA ILE A 138 -1.71 -16.66 16.50
C ILE A 138 -0.58 -15.93 17.20
N LYS A 139 -0.78 -14.66 17.54
CA LYS A 139 0.28 -13.82 18.10
C LYS A 139 -0.28 -12.63 18.85
N GLY A 140 0.30 -12.37 20.02
CA GLY A 140 0.18 -11.11 20.74
C GLY A 140 1.28 -10.16 20.29
N THR A 141 0.94 -8.89 20.15
CA THR A 141 1.90 -7.80 20.03
C THR A 141 1.71 -6.91 21.26
N ASP A 142 2.75 -6.70 22.06
CA ASP A 142 2.86 -5.58 23.00
C ASP A 142 4.30 -5.07 22.89
N GLN A 143 4.48 -3.90 22.29
CA GLN A 143 5.77 -3.38 21.84
C GLN A 143 5.88 -1.89 22.11
N TYR A 144 6.88 -1.51 22.90
CA TYR A 144 7.32 -0.15 23.13
C TYR A 144 8.52 0.17 22.24
N SER A 145 8.41 1.24 21.46
CA SER A 145 9.47 1.78 20.62
C SER A 145 9.80 3.21 21.04
N TYR A 146 11.10 3.54 21.09
CA TYR A 146 11.59 4.86 21.48
C TYR A 146 12.39 5.48 20.34
N ASP A 147 12.04 6.70 19.93
CA ASP A 147 12.56 7.42 18.76
C ASP A 147 12.45 6.68 17.40
N GLY A 148 11.63 5.62 17.32
CA GLY A 148 11.54 4.72 16.17
C GLY A 148 12.53 3.55 16.23
N ASP A 149 12.86 3.11 17.45
CA ASP A 149 13.81 2.05 17.73
C ASP A 149 13.25 1.13 18.83
N ASP A 150 13.27 -0.19 18.64
CA ASP A 150 12.68 -1.15 19.58
C ASP A 150 13.26 -0.97 20.99
N PHE A 151 12.41 -0.75 21.99
CA PHE A 151 12.84 -0.52 23.37
C PHE A 151 12.52 -1.72 24.27
N LEU A 152 11.27 -2.17 24.30
CA LEU A 152 10.80 -3.29 25.12
C LEU A 152 9.63 -3.98 24.41
N ALA A 153 9.56 -5.31 24.45
CA ALA A 153 8.44 -6.07 23.89
C ALA A 153 8.01 -7.18 24.86
N PHE A 154 6.75 -7.64 24.80
CA PHE A 154 6.33 -8.83 25.52
C PHE A 154 6.53 -10.08 24.65
N ASP A 155 7.29 -11.06 25.15
CA ASP A 155 7.29 -12.43 24.65
C ASP A 155 6.17 -13.19 25.35
N ASP A 156 5.03 -13.23 24.67
CA ASP A 156 3.81 -13.88 25.12
C ASP A 156 3.94 -15.40 25.22
N ALA A 157 4.83 -16.04 24.45
CA ALA A 157 5.07 -17.48 24.54
C ALA A 157 5.81 -17.85 25.84
N ASN A 158 6.71 -16.99 26.32
CA ASN A 158 7.49 -17.21 27.54
C ASN A 158 7.00 -16.39 28.76
N MET A 159 5.92 -15.61 28.64
CA MET A 159 5.39 -14.69 29.66
C MET A 159 6.44 -13.73 30.26
N GLN A 160 7.34 -13.21 29.41
CA GLN A 160 8.47 -12.39 29.83
C GLN A 160 8.67 -11.19 28.90
N TRP A 161 9.25 -10.12 29.43
CA TRP A 161 9.59 -8.95 28.62
C TRP A 161 10.94 -9.15 27.93
N VAL A 162 11.04 -8.88 26.64
CA VAL A 162 12.29 -8.81 25.89
C VAL A 162 12.79 -7.36 25.91
N ALA A 163 14.07 -7.18 26.20
CA ALA A 163 14.73 -5.87 26.24
C ALA A 163 15.87 -5.83 25.19
N PRO A 164 15.58 -5.42 23.93
CA PRO A 164 16.58 -5.26 22.87
C PRO A 164 17.72 -4.28 23.19
N VAL A 165 17.57 -3.44 24.23
CA VAL A 165 18.60 -2.51 24.70
C VAL A 165 18.87 -2.61 26.19
N VAL A 166 20.11 -2.30 26.60
CA VAL A 166 20.55 -2.32 28.00
C VAL A 166 19.76 -1.34 28.88
N GLN A 167 19.27 -0.24 28.32
CA GLN A 167 18.43 0.74 29.02
C GLN A 167 17.01 0.20 29.32
N ALA A 168 16.55 -0.83 28.62
CA ALA A 168 15.27 -1.47 28.88
C ALA A 168 15.38 -2.59 29.93
N GLN A 169 16.58 -3.12 30.19
CA GLN A 169 16.83 -4.19 31.17
C GLN A 169 16.30 -3.91 32.59
N PRO A 170 16.35 -2.67 33.15
CA PRO A 170 15.70 -2.37 34.43
C PRO A 170 14.17 -2.52 34.38
N THR A 171 13.52 -2.08 33.28
CA THR A 171 12.08 -2.28 33.11
C THR A 171 11.75 -3.76 32.93
N LYS A 172 12.49 -4.49 32.08
CA LYS A 172 12.36 -5.96 31.93
C LYS A 172 12.38 -6.64 33.29
N ARG A 173 13.46 -6.48 34.06
CA ARG A 173 13.62 -7.13 35.37
C ARG A 173 12.47 -6.80 36.32
N LYS A 174 12.03 -5.53 36.34
CA LYS A 174 10.93 -5.13 37.23
C LYS A 174 9.58 -5.67 36.78
N TRP A 175 9.29 -5.71 35.48
CA TRP A 175 8.02 -6.22 34.97
C TRP A 175 7.96 -7.75 34.97
N ASP A 176 9.05 -8.43 34.64
CA ASP A 176 9.23 -9.89 34.84
C ASP A 176 8.97 -10.28 36.31
N GLY A 177 9.45 -9.48 37.26
CA GLY A 177 9.25 -9.70 38.70
C GLY A 177 7.81 -9.47 39.20
N VAL A 178 6.91 -8.94 38.35
CA VAL A 178 5.50 -8.70 38.69
C VAL A 178 4.65 -9.72 37.92
N GLN A 179 4.58 -10.95 38.45
CA GLN A 179 3.91 -12.08 37.80
C GLN A 179 2.47 -11.76 37.34
N ILE A 180 1.72 -10.99 38.14
CA ILE A 180 0.35 -10.57 37.81
C ILE A 180 0.27 -9.63 36.60
N LEU A 181 1.30 -8.82 36.33
CA LEU A 181 1.39 -8.01 35.12
C LEU A 181 1.53 -8.91 33.89
N ASN A 182 2.45 -9.87 33.92
CA ASN A 182 2.67 -10.75 32.77
C ASN A 182 1.44 -11.64 32.49
N GLN A 183 0.76 -12.10 33.55
CA GLN A 183 -0.53 -12.79 33.43
C GLN A 183 -1.64 -11.89 32.86
N TYR A 184 -1.71 -10.62 33.27
CA TYR A 184 -2.67 -9.66 32.73
C TYR A 184 -2.37 -9.30 31.26
N THR A 185 -1.12 -8.99 30.91
CA THR A 185 -0.70 -8.71 29.53
C THR A 185 -1.01 -9.89 28.61
N LYS A 186 -0.67 -11.12 29.02
CA LYS A 186 -1.04 -12.34 28.30
C LYS A 186 -2.56 -12.49 28.16
N GLY A 187 -3.30 -12.33 29.25
CA GLY A 187 -4.78 -12.40 29.23
C GLY A 187 -5.44 -11.36 28.34
N TYR A 188 -4.88 -10.15 28.25
CA TYR A 188 -5.34 -9.12 27.32
C TYR A 188 -5.08 -9.56 25.87
N LEU A 189 -3.88 -10.04 25.56
CA LEU A 189 -3.49 -10.41 24.20
C LEU A 189 -4.21 -11.66 23.69
N GLU A 190 -4.20 -12.75 24.47
CA GLU A 190 -4.79 -14.05 24.10
C GLU A 190 -6.32 -14.08 24.16
N LYS A 191 -6.94 -13.23 24.99
CA LYS A 191 -8.38 -13.28 25.24
C LYS A 191 -9.09 -11.95 25.02
N GLU A 192 -8.78 -10.91 25.78
CA GLU A 192 -9.61 -9.69 25.76
C GLU A 192 -9.61 -8.99 24.38
N CYS A 193 -8.43 -8.89 23.76
CA CYS A 193 -8.27 -8.42 22.39
C CYS A 193 -8.96 -9.34 21.37
N VAL A 194 -8.93 -10.66 21.59
CA VAL A 194 -9.60 -11.65 20.72
C VAL A 194 -11.12 -11.55 20.82
N ASP A 195 -11.66 -11.36 22.03
CA ASP A 195 -13.08 -11.13 22.29
C ASP A 195 -13.55 -9.81 21.62
N TRP A 196 -12.75 -8.73 21.73
CA TRP A 196 -13.02 -7.46 21.04
C TRP A 196 -12.92 -7.55 19.52
N LEU A 197 -11.88 -8.19 18.97
CA LEU A 197 -11.73 -8.40 17.53
C LEU A 197 -12.85 -9.29 16.99
N SER A 198 -13.22 -10.37 17.71
CA SER A 198 -14.39 -11.20 17.40
C SER A 198 -15.68 -10.38 17.35
N LYS A 199 -15.89 -9.51 18.34
CA LYS A 199 -17.06 -8.62 18.41
C LYS A 199 -17.09 -7.60 17.28
N PHE A 200 -15.95 -7.01 16.91
CA PHE A 200 -15.84 -6.07 15.80
C PHE A 200 -15.99 -6.74 14.43
N MET A 201 -15.37 -7.92 14.21
CA MET A 201 -15.64 -8.77 13.05
C MET A 201 -17.13 -9.11 12.96
N ASN A 202 -17.79 -9.42 14.08
CA ASN A 202 -19.24 -9.68 14.12
C ASN A 202 -20.12 -8.46 13.83
N TYR A 203 -19.58 -7.23 13.80
CA TYR A 203 -20.26 -6.05 13.29
C TYR A 203 -19.89 -5.77 11.83
N GLU A 204 -18.63 -5.99 11.43
CA GLU A 204 -18.16 -5.78 10.06
C GLU A 204 -18.67 -6.86 9.08
N ASP A 205 -18.60 -8.16 9.41
CA ASP A 205 -19.19 -9.27 8.62
C ASP A 205 -20.71 -9.09 8.38
N LYS A 206 -21.41 -8.34 9.25
CA LYS A 206 -22.84 -8.06 9.09
C LYS A 206 -23.15 -6.88 8.17
N GLU A 207 -22.12 -6.21 7.65
CA GLU A 207 -22.22 -5.23 6.55
C GLU A 207 -21.42 -5.67 5.31
N PHE A 208 -20.23 -6.29 5.49
CA PHE A 208 -19.31 -6.72 4.43
C PHE A 208 -18.47 -7.96 4.84
N SER A 209 -18.59 -9.06 4.11
CA SER A 209 -17.69 -10.23 4.23
C SER A 209 -17.03 -10.58 2.90
N ARG A 210 -15.70 -10.54 2.85
CA ARG A 210 -14.80 -11.19 1.87
C ARG A 210 -13.43 -11.38 2.51
N ALA A 211 -12.74 -12.48 2.18
CA ALA A 211 -11.63 -13.02 2.97
C ALA A 211 -10.35 -13.26 2.15
N ASP A 212 -9.27 -13.61 2.86
CA ASP A 212 -7.96 -13.94 2.30
C ASP A 212 -8.06 -15.01 1.20
N SER A 213 -7.50 -14.68 0.03
CA SER A 213 -7.69 -15.47 -1.19
C SER A 213 -6.33 -15.86 -1.81
N PRO A 214 -6.19 -17.06 -2.41
CA PRO A 214 -4.90 -17.54 -2.92
C PRO A 214 -4.66 -17.23 -4.41
N PRO A 215 -3.43 -16.83 -4.80
CA PRO A 215 -3.09 -16.57 -6.19
C PRO A 215 -3.17 -17.85 -7.00
N ARG A 216 -4.06 -17.84 -7.99
CA ARG A 216 -4.15 -18.90 -8.98
C ARG A 216 -3.23 -18.52 -10.12
N VAL A 217 -2.27 -19.40 -10.42
CA VAL A 217 -1.13 -19.10 -11.29
C VAL A 217 -1.28 -19.82 -12.62
N TYR A 218 -1.11 -19.07 -13.70
CA TYR A 218 -1.19 -19.54 -15.08
C TYR A 218 0.13 -19.23 -15.77
N VAL A 219 0.76 -20.23 -16.36
CA VAL A 219 1.95 -20.08 -17.19
C VAL A 219 1.65 -20.67 -18.56
N PHE A 220 1.73 -19.84 -19.60
CA PHE A 220 1.37 -20.21 -20.96
C PHE A 220 2.14 -19.36 -21.97
N ALA A 221 2.42 -19.92 -23.14
CA ALA A 221 3.04 -19.20 -24.26
C ALA A 221 2.03 -18.92 -25.36
N LYS A 222 1.94 -17.65 -25.79
CA LYS A 222 1.22 -17.21 -26.98
C LYS A 222 2.19 -16.85 -28.11
N LYS A 223 1.73 -16.89 -29.36
CA LYS A 223 2.52 -16.46 -30.52
C LYS A 223 2.90 -14.98 -30.41
N ALA A 224 4.16 -14.61 -30.69
CA ALA A 224 4.58 -13.21 -30.66
C ALA A 224 4.32 -12.50 -32.01
N LYS A 225 4.28 -11.16 -32.00
CA LYS A 225 4.23 -10.35 -33.24
C LYS A 225 5.52 -10.44 -34.07
N THR A 226 6.64 -10.81 -33.47
CA THR A 226 7.89 -11.15 -34.17
C THR A 226 7.87 -12.60 -34.63
N ALA A 227 8.16 -12.87 -35.90
CA ALA A 227 8.23 -14.23 -36.42
C ALA A 227 9.27 -15.10 -35.69
N GLY A 228 8.99 -16.39 -35.52
CA GLY A 228 9.87 -17.33 -34.83
C GLY A 228 10.07 -17.04 -33.33
N HIS A 229 9.15 -16.31 -32.71
CA HIS A 229 9.18 -15.98 -31.28
C HIS A 229 7.81 -16.26 -30.63
N VAL A 230 7.84 -16.60 -29.35
CA VAL A 230 6.66 -16.72 -28.49
C VAL A 230 6.77 -15.74 -27.33
N ARG A 231 5.62 -15.28 -26.82
CA ARG A 231 5.54 -14.50 -25.59
C ARG A 231 5.08 -15.44 -24.48
N LEU A 232 6.01 -15.81 -23.61
CA LEU A 232 5.71 -16.53 -22.38
C LEU A 232 5.05 -15.55 -21.39
N ILE A 233 3.93 -15.95 -20.82
CA ILE A 233 3.12 -15.16 -19.89
C ILE A 233 3.01 -15.94 -18.59
N CYS A 234 3.25 -15.27 -17.47
CA CYS A 234 2.86 -15.73 -16.14
C CYS A 234 1.83 -14.77 -15.55
N MET A 235 0.71 -15.29 -15.05
CA MET A 235 -0.35 -14.51 -14.45
C MET A 235 -0.78 -15.14 -13.13
N ALA A 236 -0.73 -14.38 -12.04
CA ALA A 236 -1.36 -14.70 -10.77
C ALA A 236 -2.62 -13.84 -10.61
N THR A 237 -3.74 -14.41 -10.17
CA THR A 237 -4.99 -13.67 -9.96
C THR A 237 -5.87 -14.34 -8.91
N GLY A 238 -6.74 -13.56 -8.26
CA GLY A 238 -7.64 -14.01 -7.20
C GLY A 238 -6.98 -14.02 -5.83
N PHE A 239 -5.99 -13.15 -5.58
CA PHE A 239 -5.27 -13.12 -4.31
C PHE A 239 -5.58 -11.91 -3.44
N TYR A 240 -5.85 -12.13 -2.15
CA TYR A 240 -5.92 -11.09 -1.13
C TYR A 240 -5.07 -11.58 0.04
N PRO A 241 -4.14 -10.78 0.61
CA PRO A 241 -3.91 -9.34 0.47
C PRO A 241 -3.19 -8.96 -0.84
N LYS A 242 -2.62 -7.75 -0.92
CA LYS A 242 -1.87 -7.24 -2.08
C LYS A 242 -0.49 -7.89 -2.26
N ASP A 243 0.09 -8.41 -1.19
CA ASP A 243 1.54 -8.69 -1.10
C ASP A 243 1.92 -10.04 -1.72
N VAL A 244 2.28 -9.98 -3.00
CA VAL A 244 2.73 -11.11 -3.83
C VAL A 244 4.16 -10.89 -4.32
N ILE A 245 4.96 -11.96 -4.33
CA ILE A 245 6.29 -12.00 -4.94
C ILE A 245 6.19 -12.89 -6.17
N MET A 246 6.37 -12.33 -7.37
CA MET A 246 6.37 -13.08 -8.63
C MET A 246 7.71 -12.92 -9.35
N GLN A 247 8.28 -14.04 -9.81
CA GLN A 247 9.60 -14.09 -10.45
C GLN A 247 9.63 -15.15 -11.55
N MET A 248 9.93 -14.72 -12.78
CA MET A 248 10.24 -15.62 -13.89
C MET A 248 11.72 -16.05 -13.83
N LYS A 249 12.01 -17.30 -14.20
CA LYS A 249 13.33 -17.93 -14.19
C LYS A 249 13.58 -18.67 -15.50
N LYS A 250 14.84 -18.68 -15.96
CA LYS A 250 15.36 -19.54 -17.04
C LYS A 250 16.44 -20.45 -16.46
N ASN A 251 16.27 -21.76 -16.56
CA ASN A 251 17.15 -22.78 -15.95
C ASN A 251 17.42 -22.51 -14.45
N GLY A 252 16.40 -22.06 -13.72
CA GLY A 252 16.48 -21.68 -12.30
C GLY A 252 17.08 -20.29 -12.02
N VAL A 253 17.74 -19.65 -13.00
CA VAL A 253 18.29 -18.29 -12.88
C VAL A 253 17.17 -17.26 -13.03
N PRO A 254 16.99 -16.31 -12.09
CA PRO A 254 16.00 -15.23 -12.22
C PRO A 254 16.22 -14.34 -13.45
N LEU A 255 15.12 -14.01 -14.13
CA LEU A 255 15.09 -13.04 -15.22
C LEU A 255 14.73 -11.64 -14.69
N THR A 256 15.21 -10.60 -15.38
CA THR A 256 15.06 -9.18 -15.02
C THR A 256 14.49 -8.37 -16.18
N GLU A 257 14.22 -7.08 -15.97
CA GLU A 257 13.81 -6.15 -17.03
C GLU A 257 14.85 -6.06 -18.17
N ARG A 258 16.14 -6.27 -17.88
CA ARG A 258 17.21 -6.31 -18.88
C ARG A 258 17.10 -7.51 -19.83
N ASP A 259 16.44 -8.58 -19.37
CA ASP A 259 16.15 -9.79 -20.12
C ASP A 259 14.80 -9.70 -20.87
N GLY A 260 14.20 -8.50 -20.92
CA GLY A 260 12.94 -8.25 -21.61
C GLY A 260 11.68 -8.65 -20.83
N VAL A 261 11.79 -8.89 -19.51
CA VAL A 261 10.62 -9.13 -18.64
C VAL A 261 9.82 -7.84 -18.47
N GLN A 262 8.53 -7.90 -18.78
CA GLN A 262 7.56 -6.83 -18.55
C GLN A 262 6.57 -7.26 -17.48
N SER A 263 6.21 -6.36 -16.56
CA SER A 263 5.22 -6.58 -15.49
C SER A 263 4.06 -5.57 -15.61
N THR A 264 2.84 -5.99 -15.26
CA THR A 264 1.67 -5.09 -15.13
C THR A 264 1.62 -4.35 -13.80
N GLY A 265 2.48 -4.72 -12.84
CA GLY A 265 2.25 -4.42 -11.42
C GLY A 265 1.05 -5.18 -10.84
N VAL A 266 0.82 -5.01 -9.54
CA VAL A 266 -0.34 -5.59 -8.84
C VAL A 266 -1.56 -4.69 -9.04
N LEU A 267 -2.55 -5.22 -9.74
CA LEU A 267 -3.82 -4.57 -10.08
C LEU A 267 -4.96 -5.21 -9.25
N PRO A 268 -6.00 -4.46 -8.83
CA PRO A 268 -7.15 -5.05 -8.16
C PRO A 268 -8.07 -5.82 -9.13
N ASN A 269 -8.78 -6.80 -8.58
CA ASN A 269 -10.00 -7.40 -9.13
C ASN A 269 -11.22 -6.66 -8.52
N ASP A 270 -12.43 -7.24 -8.61
CA ASP A 270 -13.63 -6.70 -7.97
C ASP A 270 -14.13 -7.49 -6.76
N ASP A 271 -13.69 -8.72 -6.61
CA ASP A 271 -13.95 -9.52 -5.40
C ASP A 271 -13.03 -9.12 -4.22
N ASP A 272 -12.58 -7.87 -4.24
CA ASP A 272 -11.63 -7.27 -3.31
C ASP A 272 -10.24 -7.94 -3.29
N THR A 273 -9.99 -8.89 -4.20
CA THR A 273 -8.68 -9.51 -4.46
C THR A 273 -7.87 -8.73 -5.51
N TYR A 274 -6.70 -9.27 -5.86
CA TYR A 274 -5.70 -8.70 -6.76
C TYR A 274 -5.25 -9.70 -7.84
N GLN A 275 -4.56 -9.16 -8.84
CA GLN A 275 -3.91 -9.86 -9.94
C GLN A 275 -2.59 -9.20 -10.34
N ILE A 276 -1.65 -9.97 -10.86
CA ILE A 276 -0.39 -9.49 -11.45
C ILE A 276 -0.03 -10.39 -12.65
N ARG A 277 0.51 -9.78 -13.71
CA ARG A 277 1.00 -10.49 -14.89
C ARG A 277 2.43 -10.05 -15.21
N MET A 278 3.29 -11.03 -15.43
CA MET A 278 4.59 -10.87 -16.08
C MET A 278 4.56 -11.51 -17.47
N SER A 279 5.39 -11.02 -18.38
CA SER A 279 5.67 -11.72 -19.63
C SER A 279 7.05 -11.40 -20.17
N VAL A 280 7.63 -12.34 -20.90
CA VAL A 280 8.92 -12.21 -21.60
C VAL A 280 8.77 -12.78 -23.01
N GLN A 281 9.47 -12.18 -23.97
CA GLN A 281 9.49 -12.67 -25.35
C GLN A 281 10.75 -13.50 -25.59
N ILE A 282 10.57 -14.72 -26.09
CA ILE A 282 11.65 -15.72 -26.27
C ILE A 282 11.58 -16.30 -27.69
N PRO A 283 12.68 -16.83 -28.24
CA PRO A 283 12.64 -17.56 -29.51
C PRO A 283 11.75 -18.80 -29.40
N GLU A 284 11.01 -19.11 -30.47
CA GLU A 284 10.17 -20.32 -30.55
C GLU A 284 11.00 -21.62 -30.60
N ALA A 285 12.28 -21.50 -30.97
CA ALA A 285 13.26 -22.59 -30.96
C ALA A 285 14.01 -22.73 -29.62
N ASP A 286 13.71 -21.90 -28.62
CA ASP A 286 14.33 -21.96 -27.29
C ASP A 286 13.77 -23.15 -26.50
N LYS A 287 14.66 -24.05 -26.05
CA LYS A 287 14.31 -25.32 -25.38
C LYS A 287 14.68 -25.34 -23.90
N GLU A 288 15.07 -24.19 -23.38
CA GLU A 288 15.52 -24.05 -21.99
C GLU A 288 14.32 -24.09 -21.03
N THR A 289 14.56 -24.45 -19.77
CA THR A 289 13.47 -24.62 -18.80
C THR A 289 13.03 -23.26 -18.25
N TYR A 290 11.82 -22.84 -18.58
CA TYR A 290 11.22 -21.60 -18.04
C TYR A 290 10.24 -21.91 -16.91
N GLU A 291 10.36 -21.16 -15.82
CA GLU A 291 9.53 -21.32 -14.62
C GLU A 291 9.05 -19.96 -14.10
N CYS A 292 7.85 -19.89 -13.58
CA CYS A 292 7.35 -18.75 -12.83
C CYS A 292 7.11 -19.16 -11.37
N SER A 293 7.83 -18.53 -10.46
CA SER A 293 7.66 -18.69 -9.01
C SER A 293 6.74 -17.59 -8.50
N VAL A 294 5.63 -17.96 -7.87
CA VAL A 294 4.70 -17.04 -7.19
C VAL A 294 4.63 -17.40 -5.72
N ASP A 295 4.93 -16.44 -4.85
CA ASP A 295 4.84 -16.57 -3.39
C ASP A 295 3.92 -15.48 -2.82
N HIS A 296 3.14 -15.80 -1.78
CA HIS A 296 2.05 -14.98 -1.25
C HIS A 296 1.56 -15.55 0.09
N ARG A 297 1.07 -14.74 1.05
CA ARG A 297 0.84 -15.21 2.43
C ARG A 297 -0.13 -16.39 2.60
N THR A 298 -1.08 -16.54 1.67
CA THR A 298 -2.04 -17.67 1.65
C THR A 298 -1.49 -18.95 1.01
N LEU A 299 -0.30 -18.89 0.39
CA LEU A 299 0.39 -20.06 -0.16
C LEU A 299 1.22 -20.79 0.89
N LYS A 300 1.22 -22.11 0.80
CA LYS A 300 1.94 -23.01 1.73
C LYS A 300 3.40 -23.20 1.32
N ALA A 301 3.66 -23.09 0.02
CA ALA A 301 4.98 -22.99 -0.61
C ALA A 301 4.77 -22.21 -1.93
N PRO A 302 5.81 -21.58 -2.50
CA PRO A 302 5.68 -20.88 -3.77
C PRO A 302 5.10 -21.78 -4.87
N ILE A 303 4.07 -21.33 -5.57
CA ILE A 303 3.58 -22.02 -6.76
C ILE A 303 4.62 -21.81 -7.86
N VAL A 304 5.29 -22.90 -8.25
CA VAL A 304 6.21 -22.91 -9.39
C VAL A 304 5.46 -23.43 -10.62
N GLY A 305 4.87 -22.50 -11.37
CA GLY A 305 4.33 -22.80 -12.69
C GLY A 305 5.48 -23.02 -13.67
N LYS A 306 5.73 -24.27 -14.05
CA LYS A 306 6.69 -24.57 -15.13
C LYS A 306 6.01 -24.40 -16.47
N TRP A 307 6.73 -23.84 -17.44
CA TRP A 307 6.34 -23.96 -18.84
C TRP A 307 6.66 -25.38 -19.32
N ASP A 308 5.71 -25.99 -20.02
CA ASP A 308 5.76 -27.36 -20.56
C ASP A 308 6.42 -27.44 -21.95
N GLY A 309 6.90 -26.31 -22.49
CA GLY A 309 7.40 -26.21 -23.85
C GLY A 309 6.29 -26.07 -24.91
N ILE A 310 5.01 -26.05 -24.50
CA ILE A 310 3.87 -25.95 -25.40
C ILE A 310 3.45 -24.48 -25.50
N CYS A 311 3.42 -23.95 -26.72
CA CYS A 311 2.66 -22.75 -27.04
C CYS A 311 1.29 -23.20 -27.57
N CYS A 312 0.22 -22.82 -26.86
CA CYS A 312 -1.15 -23.24 -27.17
C CYS A 312 -1.56 -22.89 -28.60
N ASP A 313 -1.06 -21.75 -29.11
CA ASP A 313 -1.39 -21.20 -30.43
C ASP A 313 -0.40 -21.64 -31.54
N CYS A 314 0.65 -22.41 -31.23
CA CYS A 314 1.75 -22.67 -32.16
C CYS A 314 1.76 -24.08 -32.78
N SER A 315 1.03 -25.07 -32.22
CA SER A 315 1.18 -26.46 -32.66
C SER A 315 0.47 -26.75 -33.99
N SER A 316 1.22 -27.08 -35.05
CA SER A 316 0.69 -27.33 -36.40
C SER A 316 0.14 -28.75 -36.60
N PHE A 317 -0.50 -29.34 -35.59
CA PHE A 317 -0.86 -30.77 -35.57
C PHE A 317 -2.03 -31.18 -36.50
N GLY A 318 -2.63 -30.26 -37.24
CA GLY A 318 -3.68 -30.57 -38.22
C GLY A 318 -3.24 -31.51 -39.35
N ALA A 319 -1.95 -31.50 -39.74
CA ALA A 319 -1.48 -32.21 -40.92
C ALA A 319 -1.63 -33.76 -40.86
N VAL A 320 -1.34 -34.37 -39.70
CA VAL A 320 -1.28 -35.84 -39.58
C VAL A 320 -2.68 -36.46 -39.56
N VAL A 321 -3.63 -35.83 -38.85
CA VAL A 321 -5.02 -36.30 -38.81
C VAL A 321 -5.70 -36.12 -40.17
N ILE A 322 -5.42 -35.02 -40.89
CA ILE A 322 -5.91 -34.81 -42.25
C ILE A 322 -5.39 -35.89 -43.21
N GLY A 323 -4.16 -36.38 -43.06
CA GLY A 323 -3.65 -37.51 -43.86
C GLY A 323 -4.47 -38.80 -43.67
N ALA A 324 -4.77 -39.16 -42.43
CA ALA A 324 -5.62 -40.32 -42.11
C ALA A 324 -7.08 -40.13 -42.58
N VAL A 325 -7.65 -38.94 -42.38
CA VAL A 325 -9.01 -38.61 -42.81
C VAL A 325 -9.12 -38.57 -44.34
N ILE A 326 -8.12 -38.07 -45.07
CA ILE A 326 -8.08 -38.14 -46.54
C ILE A 326 -7.95 -39.59 -47.01
N ALA A 327 -7.14 -40.43 -46.37
CA ALA A 327 -7.06 -41.86 -46.71
C ALA A 327 -8.42 -42.57 -46.50
N ILE A 328 -9.11 -42.29 -45.39
CA ILE A 328 -10.46 -42.80 -45.12
C ILE A 328 -11.47 -42.26 -46.15
N ILE A 329 -11.42 -40.97 -46.49
CA ILE A 329 -12.28 -40.36 -47.51
C ILE A 329 -12.01 -40.95 -48.90
N VAL A 330 -10.77 -41.23 -49.28
CA VAL A 330 -10.44 -41.90 -50.54
C VAL A 330 -10.96 -43.33 -50.56
N VAL A 331 -10.86 -44.08 -49.45
CA VAL A 331 -11.48 -45.42 -49.33
C VAL A 331 -13.01 -45.34 -49.39
N LEU A 332 -13.65 -44.36 -48.73
CA LEU A 332 -15.10 -44.14 -48.78
C LEU A 332 -15.57 -43.68 -50.17
N ILE A 333 -14.76 -42.90 -50.90
CA ILE A 333 -15.01 -42.52 -52.30
C ILE A 333 -14.87 -43.75 -53.21
N LEU A 334 -13.87 -44.61 -53.01
CA LEU A 334 -13.74 -45.86 -53.76
C LEU A 334 -14.93 -46.80 -53.50
N VAL A 335 -15.39 -46.93 -52.25
CA VAL A 335 -16.62 -47.65 -51.91
C VAL A 335 -17.86 -47.00 -52.55
N SER A 336 -17.92 -45.67 -52.57
CA SER A 336 -19.00 -44.91 -53.22
C SER A 336 -18.99 -45.03 -54.75
N VAL A 337 -17.81 -45.18 -55.37
CA VAL A 337 -17.66 -45.46 -56.80
C VAL A 337 -18.07 -46.90 -57.11
N VAL A 338 -17.76 -47.87 -56.24
CA VAL A 338 -18.31 -49.25 -56.35
C VAL A 338 -19.83 -49.23 -56.21
N LEU A 339 -20.39 -48.51 -55.23
CA LEU A 339 -21.83 -48.33 -55.08
C LEU A 339 -22.47 -47.58 -56.28
N PHE A 340 -21.76 -46.65 -56.91
CA PHE A 340 -22.22 -45.94 -58.11
C PHE A 340 -22.18 -46.83 -59.37
N VAL A 341 -21.20 -47.73 -59.48
CA VAL A 341 -21.19 -48.78 -60.52
C VAL A 341 -22.34 -49.76 -60.30
N LEU A 342 -22.62 -50.15 -59.05
CA LEU A 342 -23.79 -50.97 -58.70
C LEU A 342 -25.11 -50.23 -58.95
N HIS A 343 -25.18 -48.91 -58.72
CA HIS A 343 -26.33 -48.07 -59.08
C HIS A 343 -26.56 -48.01 -60.59
N LYS A 344 -25.47 -47.98 -61.38
CA LYS A 344 -25.51 -48.03 -62.84
C LYS A 344 -26.02 -49.36 -63.41
N SER A 345 -26.13 -50.41 -62.60
CA SER A 345 -26.89 -51.64 -62.93
C SER A 345 -28.42 -51.48 -62.85
N GLY A 346 -28.92 -50.35 -62.31
CA GLY A 346 -30.30 -49.89 -62.50
C GLY A 346 -31.25 -50.05 -61.31
N THR A 347 -31.09 -49.26 -60.25
CA THR A 347 -32.16 -49.07 -59.24
C THR A 347 -32.21 -47.65 -58.65
N ILE A 348 -33.40 -47.05 -58.61
CA ILE A 348 -33.74 -45.75 -57.95
C ILE A 348 -33.26 -44.49 -58.70
N VAL A 349 -34.09 -43.43 -58.67
CA VAL A 349 -34.14 -42.33 -59.65
C VAL A 349 -34.15 -40.94 -58.97
N ILE A 350 -33.45 -39.98 -59.62
CA ILE A 350 -33.53 -38.50 -59.59
C ILE A 350 -34.97 -37.92 -59.43
N PRO A 351 -35.22 -36.64 -59.02
CA PRO A 351 -34.51 -35.37 -59.38
C PRO A 351 -34.34 -34.37 -58.18
N GLY A 352 -33.90 -33.10 -58.32
CA GLY A 352 -33.42 -32.27 -59.45
C GLY A 352 -32.75 -30.96 -58.94
N LEU A 353 -31.80 -30.34 -59.66
CA LEU A 353 -31.97 -29.18 -60.56
C LEU A 353 -32.47 -27.87 -59.84
N LYS A 354 -31.89 -26.66 -60.04
CA LYS A 354 -30.85 -26.22 -61.01
C LYS A 354 -30.11 -24.94 -60.57
N THR A 355 -29.03 -24.66 -61.32
CA THR A 355 -28.15 -23.48 -61.47
C THR A 355 -28.84 -22.10 -61.49
N THR A 356 -28.19 -20.93 -61.38
CA THR A 356 -27.12 -20.34 -62.27
C THR A 356 -26.57 -19.06 -61.57
N ASP A 357 -25.27 -18.80 -61.40
CA ASP A 357 -24.31 -18.09 -62.31
C ASP A 357 -24.79 -16.67 -62.77
N GLN A 358 -23.99 -15.59 -62.91
CA GLN A 358 -22.51 -15.42 -63.02
C GLN A 358 -22.09 -13.90 -62.87
N GLY A 359 -20.78 -13.56 -62.74
CA GLY A 359 -20.21 -12.18 -62.95
C GLY A 359 -20.06 -11.26 -61.70
N SER A 360 -19.00 -10.47 -61.39
CA SER A 360 -17.83 -9.86 -62.09
C SER A 360 -18.11 -8.48 -62.75
N GLN A 361 -17.30 -7.39 -62.63
CA GLN A 361 -16.01 -7.13 -61.93
C GLN A 361 -15.72 -5.61 -61.66
N ASN A 362 -14.54 -5.33 -61.07
CA ASN A 362 -14.00 -4.05 -60.55
C ASN A 362 -13.65 -2.93 -61.57
N ALA A 363 -13.40 -1.71 -61.05
CA ALA A 363 -12.28 -0.76 -61.33
C ALA A 363 -12.73 0.73 -61.24
N GLU A 364 -12.00 1.79 -60.84
CA GLU A 364 -10.69 2.06 -60.16
C GLU A 364 -9.90 3.18 -60.89
N SER A 365 -9.57 4.28 -60.18
CA SER A 365 -8.52 5.30 -60.49
C SER A 365 -8.57 6.42 -59.42
N SER A 366 -7.49 6.78 -58.69
CA SER A 366 -6.27 7.58 -59.06
C SER A 366 -6.47 9.09 -58.71
N ASP A 367 -5.51 9.90 -58.21
CA ASP A 367 -4.04 9.77 -58.08
C ASP A 367 -3.42 10.71 -56.97
N ARG A 368 -2.09 10.62 -56.75
CA ARG A 368 -1.05 11.53 -56.12
C ARG A 368 -1.48 12.87 -55.46
N GLY A 369 -0.82 13.43 -54.42
CA GLY A 369 0.47 13.18 -53.70
C GLY A 369 0.82 14.45 -52.84
N SER A 370 1.97 14.69 -52.20
CA SER A 370 3.14 13.87 -51.76
C SER A 370 4.21 14.76 -51.05
N GLU A 371 4.77 14.32 -49.90
CA GLU A 371 6.01 14.83 -49.20
C GLU A 371 5.99 16.28 -48.62
N GLU A 372 6.77 16.70 -47.60
CA GLU A 372 7.91 16.09 -46.84
C GLU A 372 8.07 16.67 -45.38
N ASP A 373 9.20 16.32 -44.72
CA ASP A 373 9.96 17.05 -43.66
C ASP A 373 9.80 16.68 -42.15
N VAL A 374 10.88 16.91 -41.36
CA VAL A 374 11.23 16.17 -40.13
C VAL A 374 11.83 17.04 -38.99
N LYS A 375 11.38 16.87 -37.72
CA LYS A 375 12.19 17.24 -36.52
C LYS A 375 11.79 16.64 -35.15
N LYS A 376 12.44 15.52 -34.80
CA LYS A 376 13.17 15.25 -33.53
C LYS A 376 13.01 16.22 -32.33
N SER A 377 12.50 15.75 -31.16
CA SER A 377 13.30 15.47 -29.93
C SER A 377 12.48 15.27 -28.63
N MET A 378 12.88 14.27 -27.82
CA MET A 378 12.82 14.15 -26.33
C MET A 378 11.57 14.58 -25.52
N LEU A 379 11.11 13.66 -24.65
CA LEU A 379 9.98 13.79 -23.74
C LEU A 379 10.19 14.78 -22.57
N PRO A 380 9.23 15.68 -22.31
CA PRO A 380 8.76 16.03 -20.98
C PRO A 380 7.50 15.22 -20.63
N GLN A 381 7.20 15.09 -19.33
CA GLN A 381 5.94 14.53 -18.83
C GLN A 381 4.81 15.53 -19.10
N GLU A 382 3.85 15.15 -19.95
CA GLU A 382 2.81 16.08 -20.41
C GLU A 382 1.70 16.30 -19.38
N MET A 383 1.66 17.49 -18.77
CA MET A 383 0.39 18.05 -18.29
C MET A 383 -0.37 18.59 -19.51
N GLY A 384 -1.38 17.84 -19.97
CA GLY A 384 -2.24 18.22 -21.10
C GLY A 384 -3.19 17.11 -21.53
N LYS A 385 -2.67 15.88 -21.73
CA LYS A 385 -3.49 14.74 -22.17
C LYS A 385 -4.29 14.11 -21.03
N TRP A 386 -5.58 13.88 -21.30
CA TRP A 386 -6.53 13.19 -20.42
C TRP A 386 -7.26 12.09 -21.21
N SER A 387 -7.71 11.04 -20.52
CA SER A 387 -8.48 9.97 -21.14
C SER A 387 -9.56 9.39 -20.23
N LEU A 388 -10.67 8.97 -20.82
CA LEU A 388 -11.74 8.19 -20.18
C LEU A 388 -11.97 6.93 -21.00
N ASN A 389 -11.82 5.77 -20.38
CA ASN A 389 -11.93 4.46 -21.04
C ASN A 389 -12.81 3.53 -20.22
N TYR A 390 -13.80 2.91 -20.85
CA TYR A 390 -14.57 1.81 -20.29
C TYR A 390 -14.11 0.49 -20.90
N ILE A 391 -13.74 -0.47 -20.04
CA ILE A 391 -13.35 -1.81 -20.45
C ILE A 391 -14.42 -2.79 -19.96
N TYR A 392 -15.03 -3.49 -20.91
CA TYR A 392 -15.95 -4.60 -20.71
C TYR A 392 -15.23 -5.91 -21.04
N THR A 393 -15.51 -6.98 -20.31
CA THR A 393 -14.94 -8.32 -20.54
C THR A 393 -16.01 -9.37 -20.27
N ALA A 394 -16.12 -10.36 -21.14
CA ALA A 394 -17.03 -11.49 -20.99
C ALA A 394 -16.29 -12.80 -21.29
N LEU A 395 -16.62 -13.84 -20.54
CA LEU A 395 -16.12 -15.20 -20.73
C LEU A 395 -17.23 -16.07 -21.32
N SER A 396 -16.87 -17.05 -22.16
CA SER A 396 -17.84 -17.93 -22.83
C SER A 396 -18.63 -18.82 -21.88
N LYS A 397 -18.09 -19.06 -20.69
CA LYS A 397 -18.69 -19.81 -19.59
C LYS A 397 -18.08 -19.35 -18.26
N PRO A 398 -18.77 -19.56 -17.13
CA PRO A 398 -18.17 -19.39 -15.82
C PRO A 398 -16.89 -20.22 -15.69
N VAL A 399 -15.92 -19.65 -15.00
CA VAL A 399 -14.67 -20.31 -14.60
C VAL A 399 -14.64 -20.31 -13.07
N GLU A 400 -14.27 -21.43 -12.46
CA GLU A 400 -14.32 -21.62 -10.99
C GLU A 400 -13.11 -20.96 -10.30
N LEU A 401 -12.97 -19.66 -10.55
CA LEU A 401 -11.75 -18.88 -10.39
C LEU A 401 -12.05 -17.56 -9.65
N PRO A 402 -11.90 -17.50 -8.31
CA PRO A 402 -12.16 -16.31 -7.48
C PRO A 402 -11.71 -14.98 -8.11
N GLY A 403 -12.66 -14.08 -8.35
CA GLY A 403 -12.46 -12.75 -8.93
C GLY A 403 -12.56 -12.67 -10.45
N VAL A 404 -12.61 -13.80 -11.15
CA VAL A 404 -12.85 -13.86 -12.60
C VAL A 404 -14.33 -14.13 -12.84
N HIS A 405 -15.13 -13.07 -12.80
CA HIS A 405 -16.57 -13.14 -13.08
C HIS A 405 -16.85 -13.37 -14.58
N GLU A 406 -17.94 -14.06 -14.89
CA GLU A 406 -18.39 -14.39 -16.25
C GLU A 406 -18.55 -13.14 -17.13
N PHE A 407 -18.91 -12.00 -16.54
CA PHE A 407 -18.86 -10.69 -17.18
C PHE A 407 -18.44 -9.61 -16.18
N THR A 408 -17.60 -8.68 -16.63
CA THR A 408 -17.12 -7.53 -15.87
C THR A 408 -17.09 -6.28 -16.75
N ALA A 409 -17.20 -5.11 -16.13
CA ALA A 409 -17.13 -3.84 -16.84
C ALA A 409 -16.72 -2.70 -15.91
N MET A 410 -15.61 -2.03 -16.22
CA MET A 410 -15.00 -1.00 -15.38
C MET A 410 -14.79 0.32 -16.12
N GLY A 411 -14.81 1.44 -15.40
CA GLY A 411 -14.38 2.75 -15.88
C GLY A 411 -12.97 3.10 -15.41
N LEU A 412 -12.16 3.64 -16.30
CA LEU A 412 -10.79 4.12 -16.08
C LEU A 412 -10.68 5.57 -16.54
N MET A 413 -10.11 6.45 -15.72
CA MET A 413 -9.75 7.82 -16.10
C MET A 413 -8.25 8.01 -15.87
N ASN A 414 -7.49 8.33 -16.92
CA ASN A 414 -6.01 8.27 -16.90
C ASN A 414 -5.49 6.95 -16.28
N ASP A 415 -6.07 5.82 -16.72
CA ASP A 415 -5.86 4.45 -16.23
C ASP A 415 -6.16 4.20 -14.72
N LYS A 416 -6.58 5.23 -13.96
CA LYS A 416 -7.10 5.14 -12.58
C LYS A 416 -8.55 4.64 -12.59
N GLN A 417 -8.88 3.60 -11.82
CA GLN A 417 -10.23 3.03 -11.82
C GLN A 417 -11.25 3.93 -11.09
N ILE A 418 -12.32 4.31 -11.79
CA ILE A 418 -13.40 5.18 -11.29
C ILE A 418 -14.70 4.43 -10.97
N ASP A 419 -15.03 3.35 -11.69
CA ASP A 419 -16.23 2.54 -11.41
C ASP A 419 -16.12 1.03 -11.65
N TYR A 420 -16.81 0.30 -10.77
CA TYR A 420 -17.08 -1.14 -10.70
C TYR A 420 -18.32 -1.64 -11.48
N TYR A 421 -18.32 -2.78 -12.16
CA TYR A 421 -19.49 -3.68 -12.32
C TYR A 421 -19.09 -5.15 -12.62
N ASP A 422 -19.72 -6.12 -11.96
CA ASP A 422 -19.56 -7.57 -12.20
C ASP A 422 -20.90 -8.32 -12.43
N SER A 423 -20.83 -9.57 -12.88
CA SER A 423 -22.00 -10.43 -13.11
C SER A 423 -22.54 -11.17 -11.87
N VAL A 424 -21.97 -10.99 -10.68
CA VAL A 424 -22.45 -11.59 -9.42
C VAL A 424 -23.15 -10.55 -8.53
N SER A 425 -22.52 -9.41 -8.21
CA SER A 425 -23.20 -8.32 -7.49
C SER A 425 -24.23 -7.62 -8.38
N LYS A 426 -23.95 -7.58 -9.69
CA LYS A 426 -24.78 -6.92 -10.72
C LYS A 426 -25.13 -5.47 -10.38
N LYS A 427 -24.23 -4.76 -9.69
CA LYS A 427 -24.38 -3.35 -9.28
C LYS A 427 -23.21 -2.51 -9.80
N LYS A 428 -23.49 -1.31 -10.31
CA LYS A 428 -22.45 -0.33 -10.61
C LYS A 428 -22.04 0.38 -9.32
N ILE A 429 -20.75 0.39 -8.98
CA ILE A 429 -20.23 0.97 -7.73
C ILE A 429 -19.10 1.99 -7.97
N PRO A 430 -18.97 3.05 -7.15
CA PRO A 430 -17.84 3.96 -7.20
C PRO A 430 -16.56 3.30 -6.67
N LYS A 431 -15.42 3.61 -7.30
CA LYS A 431 -14.07 3.25 -6.83
C LYS A 431 -13.19 4.47 -6.50
N GLN A 432 -13.76 5.69 -6.60
CA GLN A 432 -13.19 6.96 -6.10
C GLN A 432 -14.22 7.66 -5.21
N ASP A 433 -13.79 8.46 -4.25
CA ASP A 433 -14.70 9.10 -3.30
C ASP A 433 -15.45 10.30 -3.91
N TRP A 434 -14.83 11.13 -4.76
CA TRP A 434 -15.56 12.12 -5.56
C TRP A 434 -16.66 11.50 -6.44
N MET A 435 -16.48 10.29 -6.98
CA MET A 435 -17.55 9.59 -7.72
C MET A 435 -18.74 9.32 -6.80
N ARG A 436 -18.49 8.88 -5.56
CA ARG A 436 -19.51 8.59 -4.54
C ARG A 436 -20.23 9.84 -4.06
N GLU A 437 -19.51 10.94 -3.84
CA GLU A 437 -20.06 12.18 -3.30
C GLU A 437 -20.77 13.06 -4.35
N LYS A 438 -20.22 13.15 -5.57
CA LYS A 438 -20.65 14.18 -6.54
C LYS A 438 -21.64 13.68 -7.59
N LEU A 439 -21.87 12.37 -7.70
CA LEU A 439 -22.79 11.77 -8.67
C LEU A 439 -24.09 11.30 -8.00
N PRO A 440 -25.27 11.71 -8.51
CA PRO A 440 -26.56 11.38 -7.91
C PRO A 440 -26.88 9.88 -8.03
N ALA A 441 -27.79 9.39 -7.18
CA ALA A 441 -28.19 7.99 -7.15
C ALA A 441 -28.65 7.45 -8.51
N ASP A 442 -29.37 8.25 -9.30
CA ASP A 442 -29.88 7.83 -10.61
C ASP A 442 -28.78 7.56 -11.65
N TYR A 443 -27.59 8.17 -11.52
CA TYR A 443 -26.41 7.80 -12.32
C TYR A 443 -25.97 6.36 -12.04
N TRP A 444 -25.98 5.96 -10.77
CA TRP A 444 -25.62 4.61 -10.34
C TRP A 444 -26.67 3.58 -10.75
N ASP A 445 -27.96 3.90 -10.65
CA ASP A 445 -29.06 3.03 -11.07
C ASP A 445 -29.12 2.86 -12.59
N LYS A 446 -29.07 3.96 -13.36
CA LYS A 446 -29.02 3.93 -14.83
C LYS A 446 -27.76 3.23 -15.32
N GLY A 447 -26.61 3.51 -14.70
CA GLY A 447 -25.35 2.85 -14.98
C GLY A 447 -25.41 1.34 -14.71
N THR A 448 -25.99 0.93 -13.58
CA THR A 448 -26.25 -0.48 -13.25
C THR A 448 -27.11 -1.16 -14.30
N GLN A 449 -28.21 -0.54 -14.73
CA GLN A 449 -29.11 -1.12 -15.71
C GLN A 449 -28.49 -1.19 -17.12
N SER A 450 -27.68 -0.20 -17.50
CA SER A 450 -26.87 -0.23 -18.74
C SER A 450 -25.85 -1.38 -18.72
N ARG A 451 -25.14 -1.56 -17.61
CA ARG A 451 -24.17 -2.65 -17.44
C ARG A 451 -24.85 -4.04 -17.45
N LYS A 452 -26.03 -4.20 -16.82
CA LYS A 452 -26.89 -5.40 -16.94
C LYS A 452 -27.34 -5.68 -18.38
N SER A 453 -27.71 -4.65 -19.14
CA SER A 453 -28.07 -4.81 -20.56
C SER A 453 -26.89 -5.28 -21.41
N LYS A 454 -25.69 -4.73 -21.15
CA LYS A 454 -24.44 -5.18 -21.78
C LYS A 454 -24.08 -6.62 -21.38
N GLU A 455 -24.24 -7.04 -20.12
CA GLU A 455 -24.03 -8.44 -19.69
C GLU A 455 -24.76 -9.43 -20.62
N GLN A 456 -26.05 -9.19 -20.85
CA GLN A 456 -26.88 -10.05 -21.72
C GLN A 456 -26.45 -9.97 -23.20
N TRP A 457 -26.08 -8.79 -23.69
CA TRP A 457 -25.56 -8.63 -25.05
C TRP A 457 -24.28 -9.44 -25.27
N PHE A 458 -23.33 -9.40 -24.33
CA PHE A 458 -22.08 -10.16 -24.44
C PHE A 458 -22.32 -11.66 -24.40
N LYS A 459 -23.19 -12.15 -23.50
CA LYS A 459 -23.54 -13.58 -23.39
C LYS A 459 -24.14 -14.15 -24.68
N VAL A 460 -24.93 -13.36 -25.42
CA VAL A 460 -25.42 -13.76 -26.74
C VAL A 460 -24.30 -13.71 -27.80
N ASN A 461 -23.51 -12.64 -27.84
CA ASN A 461 -22.54 -12.44 -28.92
C ASN A 461 -21.28 -13.30 -28.81
N ILE A 462 -20.87 -13.72 -27.61
CA ILE A 462 -19.67 -14.56 -27.44
C ILE A 462 -19.86 -15.97 -28.03
N ASN A 463 -21.04 -16.56 -27.87
CA ASN A 463 -21.40 -17.84 -28.49
C ASN A 463 -21.41 -17.73 -30.03
N ILE A 464 -22.06 -16.70 -30.57
CA ILE A 464 -22.10 -16.39 -32.02
C ILE A 464 -20.68 -16.12 -32.59
N LEU A 465 -19.75 -15.67 -31.75
CA LEU A 465 -18.36 -15.44 -32.13
C LEU A 465 -17.55 -16.75 -32.12
N MET A 466 -17.72 -17.61 -31.12
CA MET A 466 -17.11 -18.94 -31.07
C MET A 466 -17.47 -19.78 -32.31
N ASP A 467 -18.76 -19.83 -32.68
CA ASP A 467 -19.22 -20.47 -33.93
C ASP A 467 -18.45 -19.96 -35.15
N ARG A 468 -18.26 -18.63 -35.24
CA ARG A 468 -17.57 -17.97 -36.35
C ARG A 468 -16.06 -18.20 -36.37
N MET A 469 -15.46 -18.37 -35.20
CA MET A 469 -14.05 -18.73 -35.03
C MET A 469 -13.83 -20.24 -35.21
N ARG A 470 -14.90 -21.05 -35.27
CA ARG A 470 -14.90 -22.53 -35.22
C ARG A 470 -14.29 -23.07 -33.92
N HIS A 471 -14.45 -22.31 -32.85
CA HIS A 471 -14.04 -22.70 -31.52
C HIS A 471 -15.06 -23.67 -30.90
N ASN A 472 -14.62 -24.42 -29.90
CA ASN A 472 -15.40 -25.45 -29.23
C ASN A 472 -15.98 -24.90 -27.90
N ASN A 473 -16.85 -25.67 -27.24
CA ASN A 473 -17.36 -25.34 -25.90
C ASN A 473 -16.52 -25.96 -24.76
N THR A 474 -15.47 -26.73 -25.07
CA THR A 474 -14.55 -27.31 -24.06
C THR A 474 -13.54 -26.30 -23.53
N ASP A 475 -13.17 -25.29 -24.31
CA ASP A 475 -12.26 -24.21 -23.92
C ASP A 475 -13.00 -22.96 -23.40
N VAL A 476 -12.28 -22.04 -22.76
CA VAL A 476 -12.81 -20.75 -22.27
C VAL A 476 -12.34 -19.65 -23.22
N HIS A 477 -13.29 -18.90 -23.77
CA HIS A 477 -13.00 -17.79 -24.67
C HIS A 477 -13.37 -16.46 -24.02
N ILE A 478 -12.68 -15.39 -24.41
CA ILE A 478 -12.81 -14.06 -23.80
C ILE A 478 -13.13 -13.05 -24.90
N LEU A 479 -14.27 -12.35 -24.78
CA LEU A 479 -14.61 -11.20 -25.61
C LEU A 479 -14.49 -9.94 -24.77
N GLN A 480 -13.57 -9.04 -25.13
CA GLN A 480 -13.40 -7.74 -24.47
C GLN A 480 -13.81 -6.59 -25.40
N TRP A 481 -14.17 -5.46 -24.81
CA TRP A 481 -14.49 -4.22 -25.51
C TRP A 481 -13.95 -3.04 -24.71
N LYS A 482 -12.99 -2.31 -25.28
CA LYS A 482 -12.50 -1.03 -24.75
C LYS A 482 -13.13 0.07 -25.59
N HIS A 483 -13.93 0.95 -24.99
CA HIS A 483 -14.40 2.16 -25.65
C HIS A 483 -14.23 3.41 -24.78
N GLY A 484 -13.93 4.56 -25.39
CA GLY A 484 -13.46 5.73 -24.66
C GLY A 484 -12.84 6.80 -25.55
N CYS A 485 -12.35 7.88 -24.93
CA CYS A 485 -11.84 9.06 -25.59
C CYS A 485 -10.54 9.55 -24.95
N GLU A 486 -9.71 10.18 -25.77
CA GLU A 486 -8.47 10.86 -25.40
C GLU A 486 -8.61 12.34 -25.82
N ILE A 487 -8.30 13.27 -24.91
CA ILE A 487 -8.41 14.72 -25.13
C ILE A 487 -7.15 15.45 -24.65
N ASP A 488 -6.89 16.61 -25.24
CA ASP A 488 -5.82 17.54 -24.90
C ASP A 488 -6.43 18.79 -24.26
N GLN A 489 -6.08 19.09 -23.02
CA GLN A 489 -6.52 20.28 -22.30
C GLN A 489 -5.50 21.40 -22.53
N GLN A 490 -5.87 22.34 -23.40
CA GLN A 490 -5.02 23.48 -23.72
C GLN A 490 -4.94 24.48 -22.56
N SER A 491 -3.92 25.34 -22.58
CA SER A 491 -3.60 26.28 -21.49
C SER A 491 -4.64 27.40 -21.26
N ASP A 492 -5.59 27.56 -22.18
CA ASP A 492 -6.77 28.43 -22.07
C ASP A 492 -7.99 27.72 -21.44
N GLY A 493 -7.88 26.41 -21.16
CA GLY A 493 -8.97 25.54 -20.72
C GLY A 493 -9.74 24.85 -21.85
N THR A 494 -9.41 25.11 -23.13
CA THR A 494 -10.13 24.53 -24.26
C THR A 494 -9.78 23.05 -24.43
N LEU A 495 -10.77 22.18 -24.23
CA LEU A 495 -10.66 20.75 -24.46
C LEU A 495 -10.69 20.45 -25.96
N LYS A 496 -9.62 19.83 -26.45
CA LYS A 496 -9.47 19.39 -27.83
C LYS A 496 -9.51 17.86 -27.89
N PHE A 497 -10.46 17.29 -28.61
CA PHE A 497 -10.49 15.85 -28.88
C PHE A 497 -9.22 15.43 -29.65
N ILE A 498 -8.54 14.39 -29.17
CA ILE A 498 -7.38 13.78 -29.84
C ILE A 498 -7.85 12.56 -30.64
N LYS A 499 -8.57 11.66 -29.98
CA LYS A 499 -8.86 10.32 -30.50
C LYS A 499 -10.03 9.66 -29.78
N GLY A 500 -10.89 9.03 -30.56
CA GLY A 500 -11.85 8.03 -30.10
C GLY A 500 -11.22 6.64 -30.14
N THR A 501 -11.55 5.81 -29.16
CA THR A 501 -11.27 4.38 -29.18
C THR A 501 -12.60 3.65 -29.01
N ASP A 502 -12.95 2.76 -29.93
CA ASP A 502 -13.96 1.72 -29.72
C ASP A 502 -13.41 0.45 -30.37
N GLN A 503 -12.98 -0.51 -29.57
CA GLN A 503 -12.28 -1.71 -30.03
C GLN A 503 -12.70 -2.95 -29.26
N TYR A 504 -12.98 -4.00 -30.00
CA TYR A 504 -13.25 -5.35 -29.53
C TYR A 504 -12.01 -6.22 -29.75
N SER A 505 -11.64 -6.98 -28.73
CA SER A 505 -10.62 -8.03 -28.82
C SER A 505 -11.21 -9.38 -28.40
N TYR A 506 -10.68 -10.45 -28.99
CA TYR A 506 -11.12 -11.82 -28.73
C TYR A 506 -9.91 -12.70 -28.42
N ASP A 507 -9.98 -13.41 -27.29
CA ASP A 507 -8.88 -14.19 -26.69
C ASP A 507 -7.57 -13.39 -26.49
N GLY A 508 -7.66 -12.07 -26.48
CA GLY A 508 -6.56 -11.11 -26.32
C GLY A 508 -6.03 -10.47 -27.62
N ASP A 509 -6.52 -10.89 -28.79
CA ASP A 509 -6.12 -10.35 -30.09
C ASP A 509 -7.15 -9.38 -30.70
N ASP A 510 -6.70 -8.45 -31.53
CA ASP A 510 -7.50 -7.37 -32.13
C ASP A 510 -8.57 -7.94 -33.10
N PHE A 511 -9.87 -7.82 -32.74
CA PHE A 511 -10.97 -8.44 -33.51
C PHE A 511 -11.70 -7.46 -34.42
N LEU A 512 -12.17 -6.32 -33.90
CA LEU A 512 -12.91 -5.29 -34.63
C LEU A 512 -12.70 -3.93 -33.95
N ALA A 513 -12.45 -2.86 -34.70
CA ALA A 513 -12.31 -1.52 -34.14
C ALA A 513 -13.10 -0.49 -34.95
N PHE A 514 -13.46 0.65 -34.35
CA PHE A 514 -14.07 1.77 -35.06
C PHE A 514 -12.99 2.75 -35.54
N ASP A 515 -12.94 2.98 -36.84
CA ASP A 515 -12.24 4.13 -37.43
C ASP A 515 -13.16 5.34 -37.32
N ASP A 516 -12.92 6.13 -36.28
CA ASP A 516 -13.68 7.33 -35.97
C ASP A 516 -13.51 8.45 -37.01
N ALA A 517 -12.38 8.48 -37.75
CA ALA A 517 -12.19 9.46 -38.82
C ALA A 517 -13.07 9.15 -40.03
N ASN A 518 -13.17 7.88 -40.41
CA ASN A 518 -13.94 7.41 -41.57
C ASN A 518 -15.38 6.97 -41.25
N MET A 519 -15.78 6.95 -39.98
CA MET A 519 -17.06 6.43 -39.48
C MET A 519 -17.36 5.00 -39.97
N GLN A 520 -16.35 4.12 -39.91
CA GLN A 520 -16.44 2.73 -40.38
C GLN A 520 -15.74 1.77 -39.42
N TRP A 521 -16.16 0.50 -39.42
CA TRP A 521 -15.50 -0.53 -38.63
C TRP A 521 -14.33 -1.15 -39.38
N VAL A 522 -13.16 -1.24 -38.76
CA VAL A 522 -11.99 -2.00 -39.24
C VAL A 522 -12.09 -3.42 -38.70
N ALA A 523 -11.85 -4.40 -39.56
CA ALA A 523 -11.87 -5.82 -39.22
C ALA A 523 -10.49 -6.46 -39.53
N PRO A 524 -9.55 -6.45 -38.57
CA PRO A 524 -8.22 -7.06 -38.72
C PRO A 524 -8.25 -8.55 -39.09
N VAL A 525 -9.29 -9.27 -38.66
CA VAL A 525 -9.47 -10.71 -38.91
C VAL A 525 -10.68 -10.99 -39.80
N VAL A 526 -10.62 -12.06 -40.61
CA VAL A 526 -11.68 -12.39 -41.59
C VAL A 526 -13.01 -12.76 -40.92
N GLN A 527 -12.98 -13.26 -39.68
CA GLN A 527 -14.16 -13.62 -38.87
C GLN A 527 -14.94 -12.39 -38.38
N ALA A 528 -14.30 -11.20 -38.36
CA ALA A 528 -14.93 -9.93 -38.02
C ALA A 528 -15.61 -9.25 -39.22
N GLN A 529 -15.25 -9.61 -40.45
CA GLN A 529 -15.81 -9.04 -41.69
C GLN A 529 -17.35 -9.11 -41.77
N PRO A 530 -18.05 -10.18 -41.31
CA PRO A 530 -19.51 -10.18 -41.23
C PRO A 530 -20.09 -9.16 -40.23
N THR A 531 -19.38 -8.86 -39.13
CA THR A 531 -19.78 -7.79 -38.20
C THR A 531 -19.54 -6.42 -38.84
N LYS A 532 -18.35 -6.17 -39.42
CA LYS A 532 -18.02 -4.94 -40.16
C LYS A 532 -19.14 -4.58 -41.15
N ARG A 533 -19.43 -5.49 -42.09
CA ARG A 533 -20.45 -5.28 -43.13
C ARG A 533 -21.85 -5.00 -42.55
N LYS A 534 -22.22 -5.67 -41.44
CA LYS A 534 -23.50 -5.46 -40.77
C LYS A 534 -23.58 -4.10 -40.07
N TRP A 535 -22.49 -3.62 -39.48
CA TRP A 535 -22.47 -2.38 -38.71
C TRP A 535 -22.24 -1.15 -39.59
N ASP A 536 -21.35 -1.23 -40.59
CA ASP A 536 -21.20 -0.20 -41.64
C ASP A 536 -22.51 0.05 -42.41
N GLY A 537 -23.32 -1.00 -42.61
CA GLY A 537 -24.65 -0.89 -43.22
C GLY A 537 -25.70 -0.18 -42.34
N VAL A 538 -25.37 0.18 -41.10
CA VAL A 538 -26.26 0.87 -40.15
C VAL A 538 -25.67 2.24 -39.83
N GLN A 539 -25.84 3.19 -40.75
CA GLN A 539 -25.27 4.55 -40.65
C GLN A 539 -25.54 5.23 -39.29
N ILE A 540 -26.73 5.04 -38.71
CA ILE A 540 -27.10 5.60 -37.40
C ILE A 540 -26.29 5.01 -36.23
N LEU A 541 -25.81 3.76 -36.34
CA LEU A 541 -24.92 3.16 -35.35
C LEU A 541 -23.56 3.85 -35.40
N ASN A 542 -22.98 4.03 -36.60
CA ASN A 542 -21.68 4.66 -36.74
C ASN A 542 -21.71 6.15 -36.36
N GLN A 543 -22.80 6.85 -36.68
CA GLN A 543 -23.06 8.22 -36.20
C GLN A 543 -23.21 8.29 -34.67
N TYR A 544 -23.88 7.32 -34.05
CA TYR A 544 -24.00 7.24 -32.59
C TYR A 544 -22.66 6.91 -31.91
N THR A 545 -21.90 5.94 -32.42
CA THR A 545 -20.56 5.62 -31.91
C THR A 545 -19.64 6.84 -31.99
N LYS A 546 -19.56 7.51 -33.14
CA LYS A 546 -18.77 8.75 -33.27
C LYS A 546 -19.25 9.85 -32.32
N GLY A 547 -20.57 10.08 -32.25
CA GLY A 547 -21.16 11.06 -31.33
C GLY A 547 -20.87 10.77 -29.86
N TYR A 548 -20.84 9.50 -29.46
CA TYR A 548 -20.41 9.09 -28.13
C TYR A 548 -18.92 9.38 -27.88
N LEU A 549 -18.04 9.03 -28.83
CA LEU A 549 -16.60 9.19 -28.69
C LEU A 549 -16.16 10.66 -28.68
N GLU A 550 -16.64 11.47 -29.64
CA GLU A 550 -16.29 12.89 -29.78
C GLU A 550 -16.97 13.81 -28.76
N LYS A 551 -18.15 13.42 -28.22
CA LYS A 551 -18.97 14.31 -27.38
C LYS A 551 -19.33 13.70 -26.04
N GLU A 552 -20.19 12.66 -25.97
CA GLU A 552 -20.67 12.17 -24.67
C GLU A 552 -19.52 11.75 -23.74
N CYS A 553 -18.50 11.07 -24.28
CA CYS A 553 -17.30 10.70 -23.54
C CYS A 553 -16.48 11.91 -23.11
N VAL A 554 -16.34 12.93 -23.98
CA VAL A 554 -15.62 14.18 -23.67
C VAL A 554 -16.36 15.01 -22.62
N ASP A 555 -17.68 15.07 -22.66
CA ASP A 555 -18.53 15.72 -21.65
C ASP A 555 -18.42 15.00 -20.29
N TRP A 556 -18.43 13.67 -20.28
CA TRP A 556 -18.22 12.90 -19.05
C TRP A 556 -16.79 13.03 -18.51
N LEU A 557 -15.77 12.98 -19.37
CA LEU A 557 -14.37 13.19 -18.98
C LEU A 557 -14.15 14.60 -18.43
N SER A 558 -14.65 15.64 -19.11
CA SER A 558 -14.65 17.03 -18.65
C SER A 558 -15.32 17.18 -17.27
N LYS A 559 -16.47 16.52 -17.08
CA LYS A 559 -17.20 16.54 -15.81
C LYS A 559 -16.46 15.81 -14.68
N PHE A 560 -15.81 14.69 -14.99
CA PHE A 560 -15.00 13.92 -14.04
C PHE A 560 -13.70 14.64 -13.69
N MET A 561 -13.01 15.23 -14.68
CA MET A 561 -11.91 16.17 -14.48
C MET A 561 -12.34 17.32 -13.56
N ALA A 562 -13.51 17.92 -13.79
CA ALA A 562 -14.05 18.99 -12.94
C ALA A 562 -14.56 18.54 -11.54
N TYR A 563 -14.46 17.24 -11.21
CA TYR A 563 -14.63 16.70 -9.86
C TYR A 563 -13.29 16.29 -9.25
N GLU A 564 -12.40 15.62 -9.99
CA GLU A 564 -11.06 15.29 -9.53
C GLU A 564 -10.22 16.56 -9.31
N ASP A 565 -10.26 17.55 -10.20
CA ASP A 565 -9.65 18.89 -10.02
C ASP A 565 -10.19 19.61 -8.77
N LYS A 566 -11.41 19.31 -8.32
CA LYS A 566 -11.96 19.83 -7.06
C LYS A 566 -11.50 19.05 -5.82
N GLU A 567 -11.15 17.78 -5.96
CA GLU A 567 -10.43 17.04 -4.91
C GLU A 567 -8.93 17.38 -4.91
N VAL A 568 -8.31 17.67 -6.06
CA VAL A 568 -6.93 18.17 -6.18
C VAL A 568 -6.82 19.62 -5.70
N SER A 569 -7.86 20.44 -5.89
CA SER A 569 -7.99 21.75 -5.23
C SER A 569 -8.29 21.65 -3.73
N ARG A 570 -8.64 20.45 -3.23
CA ARG A 570 -8.73 20.09 -1.81
C ARG A 570 -7.55 19.20 -1.38
N ALA A 571 -6.55 18.99 -2.25
CA ALA A 571 -5.45 18.08 -1.95
C ALA A 571 -4.39 18.85 -1.17
N ASP A 572 -4.41 18.68 0.14
CA ASP A 572 -3.37 19.25 1.00
C ASP A 572 -2.00 18.62 0.63
N PRO A 573 -0.95 19.44 0.41
CA PRO A 573 0.36 18.94 0.02
C PRO A 573 1.16 18.43 1.23
N PRO A 574 1.91 17.31 1.09
CA PRO A 574 2.70 16.75 2.17
C PRO A 574 3.75 17.74 2.67
N LYS A 575 3.71 18.00 3.99
CA LYS A 575 4.79 18.67 4.71
C LYS A 575 5.86 17.61 4.97
N VAL A 576 6.98 17.72 4.25
CA VAL A 576 8.07 16.74 4.24
C VAL A 576 9.22 17.20 5.14
N TYR A 577 9.69 16.30 6.01
CA TYR A 577 10.77 16.53 6.96
C TYR A 577 11.81 15.43 6.83
N ALA A 578 13.09 15.81 6.83
CA ALA A 578 14.23 14.90 6.89
C ALA A 578 15.10 15.27 8.08
N PHE A 579 15.28 14.35 9.03
CA PHE A 579 16.07 14.59 10.25
C PHE A 579 16.80 13.33 10.67
N ALA A 580 17.98 13.47 11.29
CA ALA A 580 18.76 12.33 11.79
C ALA A 580 18.92 12.37 13.31
N LYS A 581 18.79 11.20 13.93
CA LYS A 581 19.06 10.97 15.36
C LYS A 581 20.21 9.98 15.54
N LYS A 582 20.84 9.96 16.71
CA LYS A 582 21.90 8.99 17.00
C LYS A 582 21.35 7.56 17.03
N ALA A 583 22.01 6.63 16.34
CA ALA A 583 21.61 5.23 16.36
C ALA A 583 22.14 4.51 17.62
N LYS A 584 21.54 3.36 17.96
CA LYS A 584 22.09 2.41 18.95
C LYS A 584 23.51 1.94 18.57
N THR A 585 23.78 1.83 17.26
CA THR A 585 25.08 1.41 16.71
C THR A 585 26.07 2.57 16.79
N VAL A 586 27.22 2.36 17.45
CA VAL A 586 28.24 3.39 17.66
C VAL A 586 28.82 3.85 16.31
N GLY A 587 28.79 5.16 16.06
CA GLY A 587 29.25 5.75 14.80
C GLY A 587 28.21 5.72 13.68
N ASN A 588 26.94 5.42 13.98
CA ASN A 588 25.81 5.52 13.04
C ASN A 588 24.74 6.51 13.54
N VAL A 589 23.94 7.00 12.61
CA VAL A 589 22.72 7.79 12.83
C VAL A 589 21.53 7.11 12.16
N ARG A 590 20.33 7.21 12.74
CA ARG A 590 19.08 6.89 12.05
C ARG A 590 18.60 8.16 11.35
N LEU A 591 18.64 8.16 10.02
CA LEU A 591 17.94 9.15 9.20
C LEU A 591 16.44 8.78 9.17
N THR A 592 15.58 9.77 9.40
CA THR A 592 14.12 9.66 9.29
C THR A 592 13.60 10.61 8.21
N CYS A 593 12.80 10.06 7.31
CA CYS A 593 11.85 10.78 6.45
C CYS A 593 10.47 10.78 7.12
N MET A 594 9.77 11.91 7.10
CA MET A 594 8.36 11.99 7.49
C MET A 594 7.62 12.93 6.55
N ALA A 595 6.51 12.46 5.98
CA ALA A 595 5.52 13.29 5.30
C ALA A 595 4.24 13.30 6.14
N THR A 596 3.59 14.46 6.29
CA THR A 596 2.31 14.57 7.01
C THR A 596 1.47 15.74 6.50
N GLY A 597 0.17 15.70 6.78
CA GLY A 597 -0.77 16.73 6.38
C GLY A 597 -1.12 16.67 4.91
N PHE A 598 -1.11 15.47 4.30
CA PHE A 598 -1.46 15.27 2.89
C PHE A 598 -2.81 14.59 2.69
N TYR A 599 -3.53 14.98 1.65
CA TYR A 599 -4.78 14.35 1.21
C TYR A 599 -4.83 14.37 -0.33
N PRO A 600 -5.31 13.34 -1.04
CA PRO A 600 -5.73 12.01 -0.56
C PRO A 600 -4.56 11.14 -0.06
N LYS A 601 -4.87 9.93 0.41
CA LYS A 601 -3.94 9.00 1.07
C LYS A 601 -2.78 8.49 0.19
N ASP A 602 -2.96 8.49 -1.12
CA ASP A 602 -2.05 7.81 -2.05
C ASP A 602 -0.80 8.66 -2.25
N VAL A 603 0.32 8.20 -1.70
CA VAL A 603 1.62 8.88 -1.65
C VAL A 603 2.74 7.90 -1.98
N GLU A 604 3.77 8.37 -2.67
CA GLU A 604 5.01 7.62 -2.86
C GLU A 604 6.15 8.35 -2.14
N MET A 605 6.87 7.65 -1.26
CA MET A 605 8.00 8.22 -0.51
C MET A 605 9.21 7.31 -0.59
N HIS A 606 10.38 7.90 -0.81
CA HIS A 606 11.67 7.22 -0.90
C HIS A 606 12.75 7.97 -0.12
N ILE A 607 13.58 7.24 0.61
CA ILE A 607 14.90 7.74 1.03
C ILE A 607 15.87 7.46 -0.11
N LYS A 608 16.51 8.48 -0.65
CA LYS A 608 17.51 8.35 -1.73
C LYS A 608 18.92 8.60 -1.18
N LYS A 609 19.90 7.83 -1.66
CA LYS A 609 21.34 8.07 -1.47
C LYS A 609 21.97 8.38 -2.82
N ASN A 610 22.59 9.55 -2.97
CA ASN A 610 23.06 10.09 -4.26
C ASN A 610 21.99 9.98 -5.36
N SER A 611 20.76 10.37 -5.00
CA SER A 611 19.54 10.28 -5.82
C SER A 611 19.10 8.86 -6.25
N VAL A 612 19.80 7.79 -5.84
CA VAL A 612 19.36 6.38 -5.99
C VAL A 612 18.43 6.00 -4.83
N PRO A 613 17.21 5.46 -5.07
CA PRO A 613 16.32 5.00 -4.00
C PRO A 613 16.91 3.86 -3.17
N LEU A 614 16.75 3.92 -1.85
CA LEU A 614 17.04 2.85 -0.90
C LEU A 614 15.80 2.00 -0.66
N THR A 615 16.01 0.72 -0.39
CA THR A 615 14.97 -0.30 -0.19
C THR A 615 15.05 -0.92 1.20
N GLU A 616 14.11 -1.80 1.55
CA GLU A 616 14.17 -2.58 2.80
C GLU A 616 15.48 -3.38 2.94
N ARG A 617 16.09 -3.80 1.83
CA ARG A 617 17.39 -4.50 1.81
C ARG A 617 18.55 -3.61 2.28
N ASP A 618 18.39 -2.30 2.12
CA ASP A 618 19.33 -1.27 2.57
C ASP A 618 19.04 -0.83 4.02
N GLY A 619 18.12 -1.52 4.72
CA GLY A 619 17.73 -1.24 6.10
C GLY A 619 16.66 -0.14 6.24
N VAL A 620 15.92 0.18 5.17
CA VAL A 620 14.76 1.10 5.26
C VAL A 620 13.60 0.41 5.99
N GLN A 621 13.07 1.07 7.01
CA GLN A 621 11.87 0.69 7.76
C GLN A 621 10.77 1.71 7.48
N SER A 622 9.52 1.27 7.28
CA SER A 622 8.35 2.12 7.04
C SER A 622 7.28 1.93 8.14
N THR A 623 6.54 2.98 8.48
CA THR A 623 5.34 2.88 9.34
C THR A 623 4.07 2.50 8.60
N GLY A 624 4.11 2.48 7.27
CA GLY A 624 2.89 2.58 6.45
C GLY A 624 2.26 3.98 6.50
N VAL A 625 1.22 4.18 5.68
CA VAL A 625 0.41 5.40 5.70
C VAL A 625 -0.60 5.32 6.84
N LEU A 626 -0.58 6.31 7.74
CA LEU A 626 -1.46 6.44 8.90
C LEU A 626 -2.35 7.68 8.71
N PRO A 627 -3.65 7.64 9.06
CA PRO A 627 -4.49 8.84 9.05
C PRO A 627 -4.22 9.75 10.26
N ASN A 628 -4.43 11.05 10.05
CA ASN A 628 -4.44 12.10 11.07
C ASN A 628 -5.89 12.33 11.56
N ASP A 629 -6.12 13.33 12.43
CA ASP A 629 -7.50 13.66 12.84
C ASP A 629 -8.26 14.50 11.81
N ASP A 630 -7.54 15.40 11.13
CA ASP A 630 -8.02 16.42 10.21
C ASP A 630 -8.36 15.90 8.80
N ASP A 631 -8.74 14.62 8.70
CA ASP A 631 -8.95 13.83 7.47
C ASP A 631 -7.73 13.74 6.53
N THR A 632 -6.56 14.27 6.91
CA THR A 632 -5.30 14.10 6.18
C THR A 632 -4.54 12.84 6.62
N TYR A 633 -3.37 12.59 6.02
CA TYR A 633 -2.55 11.41 6.23
C TYR A 633 -1.08 11.76 6.56
N GLN A 634 -0.37 10.79 7.10
CA GLN A 634 1.06 10.82 7.40
C GLN A 634 1.75 9.48 7.07
N ILE A 635 3.06 9.53 6.79
CA ILE A 635 3.92 8.35 6.61
C ILE A 635 5.33 8.68 7.11
N ARG A 636 5.98 7.72 7.78
CA ARG A 636 7.38 7.81 8.20
C ARG A 636 8.18 6.65 7.61
N MET A 637 9.36 6.96 7.08
CA MET A 637 10.40 5.96 6.73
C MET A 637 11.69 6.29 7.48
N SER A 638 12.54 5.29 7.73
CA SER A 638 13.82 5.51 8.42
C SER A 638 14.87 4.47 8.04
N VAL A 639 16.15 4.84 8.07
CA VAL A 639 17.29 3.97 7.75
C VAL A 639 18.48 4.30 8.66
N GLN A 640 19.27 3.31 9.04
CA GLN A 640 20.54 3.54 9.76
C GLN A 640 21.69 3.71 8.77
N ILE A 641 22.47 4.78 8.94
CA ILE A 641 23.60 5.15 8.08
C ILE A 641 24.82 5.53 8.95
N PRO A 642 26.06 5.41 8.47
CA PRO A 642 27.23 5.86 9.24
C PRO A 642 27.20 7.38 9.50
N GLU A 643 27.58 7.81 10.70
CA GLU A 643 27.74 9.22 11.10
C GLU A 643 28.87 9.91 10.31
N ALA A 644 29.83 9.11 9.82
CA ALA A 644 30.93 9.55 8.96
C ALA A 644 30.63 9.42 7.45
N ASP A 645 29.41 9.01 7.07
CA ASP A 645 28.99 8.95 5.67
C ASP A 645 28.84 10.39 5.11
N LYS A 646 29.40 10.64 3.93
CA LYS A 646 29.45 11.97 3.30
C LYS A 646 28.59 12.07 2.04
N GLU A 647 27.89 11.00 1.70
CA GLU A 647 27.05 10.92 0.52
C GLU A 647 25.75 11.72 0.72
N THR A 648 25.13 12.16 -0.37
CA THR A 648 23.94 13.02 -0.30
C THR A 648 22.69 12.18 -0.04
N TYR A 649 22.04 12.38 1.11
CA TYR A 649 20.76 11.73 1.43
C TYR A 649 19.58 12.67 1.21
N GLU A 650 18.53 12.18 0.56
CA GLU A 650 17.40 12.99 0.11
C GLU A 650 16.07 12.29 0.38
N CYS A 651 15.13 12.98 1.01
CA CYS A 651 13.76 12.54 1.17
C CYS A 651 12.96 12.95 -0.06
N SER A 652 12.53 11.99 -0.87
CA SER A 652 11.77 12.22 -2.10
C SER A 652 10.33 11.77 -1.91
N VAL A 653 9.38 12.71 -1.99
CA VAL A 653 7.95 12.45 -1.85
C VAL A 653 7.23 12.89 -3.12
N ASP A 654 6.48 11.99 -3.73
CA ASP A 654 5.55 12.28 -4.83
C ASP A 654 4.11 12.07 -4.38
N HIS A 655 3.21 12.96 -4.80
CA HIS A 655 1.84 13.06 -4.31
C HIS A 655 1.03 13.99 -5.22
N VAL A 656 -0.26 13.71 -5.40
CA VAL A 656 -1.12 14.41 -6.38
C VAL A 656 -1.30 15.93 -6.12
N ALA A 657 -1.11 16.40 -4.89
CA ALA A 657 -1.09 17.83 -4.58
C ALA A 657 0.19 18.56 -5.07
N LEU A 658 1.22 17.82 -5.46
CA LEU A 658 2.53 18.35 -5.83
C LEU A 658 2.68 18.45 -7.35
N LYS A 659 3.03 19.64 -7.86
CA LYS A 659 3.32 19.83 -9.29
C LYS A 659 4.63 19.16 -9.75
N LYS A 660 5.48 18.76 -8.80
CA LYS A 660 6.73 17.99 -8.93
C LYS A 660 7.05 17.32 -7.58
N PRO A 661 7.71 16.16 -7.55
CA PRO A 661 8.13 15.52 -6.29
C PRO A 661 8.90 16.49 -5.38
N VAL A 662 8.53 16.54 -4.11
CA VAL A 662 9.24 17.31 -3.08
C VAL A 662 10.51 16.53 -2.69
N VAL A 663 11.66 17.16 -2.84
CA VAL A 663 12.96 16.59 -2.50
C VAL A 663 13.59 17.40 -1.36
N VAL A 664 13.46 16.91 -0.13
CA VAL A 664 14.10 17.49 1.07
C VAL A 664 15.43 16.79 1.29
N LYS A 665 16.53 17.46 0.96
CA LYS A 665 17.88 16.97 1.30
C LYS A 665 18.04 16.98 2.83
N TRP A 666 18.61 15.92 3.39
CA TRP A 666 19.11 15.95 4.76
C TRP A 666 20.31 16.92 4.82
N ASP A 667 20.38 17.74 5.86
CA ASP A 667 21.37 18.81 5.98
C ASP A 667 22.71 18.35 6.58
N GLY A 668 22.91 17.03 6.70
CA GLY A 668 24.07 16.40 7.33
C GLY A 668 24.12 16.53 8.85
N LYS A 669 23.11 17.17 9.49
CA LYS A 669 23.08 17.31 10.95
C LYS A 669 22.26 16.19 11.59
N CYS A 670 22.88 15.51 12.54
CA CYS A 670 22.18 14.68 13.52
C CYS A 670 21.91 15.54 14.76
N CYS A 671 20.66 15.57 15.22
CA CYS A 671 20.22 16.41 16.35
C CYS A 671 21.02 16.10 17.63
N ASP A 672 21.23 14.82 17.91
CA ASP A 672 21.94 14.33 19.10
C ASP A 672 23.49 14.35 19.00
N CYS A 673 24.07 14.75 17.86
CA CYS A 673 25.48 14.48 17.54
C CYS A 673 26.46 15.63 17.87
N THR A 674 26.11 16.52 18.80
CA THR A 674 26.99 17.61 19.26
C THR A 674 28.13 17.07 20.15
N GLN A 675 29.33 16.88 19.59
CA GLN A 675 30.47 16.39 20.38
C GLN A 675 30.99 17.42 21.39
N VAL A 676 31.11 16.99 22.66
CA VAL A 676 31.63 17.78 23.79
C VAL A 676 33.18 17.82 23.81
N THR A 677 33.85 17.49 22.71
CA THR A 677 35.32 17.31 22.64
C THR A 677 36.12 18.60 22.82
N GLY A 678 35.60 19.75 22.39
CA GLY A 678 36.28 21.04 22.56
C GLY A 678 36.39 21.52 24.03
N VAL A 679 35.34 21.32 24.82
CA VAL A 679 35.24 21.88 26.18
C VAL A 679 36.17 21.15 27.17
N ILE A 680 36.26 19.82 27.06
CA ILE A 680 37.08 19.01 27.98
C ILE A 680 38.57 19.32 27.80
N ILE A 681 39.04 19.45 26.56
CA ILE A 681 40.44 19.81 26.28
C ILE A 681 40.76 21.21 26.82
N GLY A 682 39.88 22.19 26.59
CA GLY A 682 40.03 23.54 27.14
C GLY A 682 40.09 23.56 28.67
N ALA A 683 39.17 22.85 29.33
CA ALA A 683 39.14 22.75 30.79
C ALA A 683 40.40 22.08 31.37
N VAL A 684 40.89 21.00 30.77
CA VAL A 684 42.11 20.31 31.21
C VAL A 684 43.35 21.20 31.00
N VAL A 685 43.47 21.90 29.87
CA VAL A 685 44.58 22.83 29.63
C VAL A 685 44.58 23.98 30.64
N VAL A 686 43.43 24.60 30.92
CA VAL A 686 43.31 25.65 31.94
C VAL A 686 43.65 25.12 33.33
N LEU A 687 43.20 23.92 33.70
CA LEU A 687 43.45 23.34 35.02
C LEU A 687 44.93 22.93 35.19
N VAL A 688 45.58 22.41 34.15
CA VAL A 688 47.04 22.18 34.13
C VAL A 688 47.80 23.50 34.25
N LEU A 689 47.42 24.53 33.49
CA LEU A 689 48.05 25.85 33.58
C LEU A 689 47.94 26.42 35.01
N LEU A 690 46.74 26.39 35.62
CA LEU A 690 46.54 26.82 37.00
C LEU A 690 47.40 26.02 37.99
N LEU A 691 47.52 24.70 37.83
CA LEU A 691 48.42 23.88 38.67
C LEU A 691 49.89 24.24 38.48
N THR A 692 50.35 24.59 37.26
CA THR A 692 51.73 25.08 37.04
C THR A 692 51.97 26.45 37.66
N VAL A 693 50.98 27.35 37.63
CA VAL A 693 51.06 28.67 38.30
C VAL A 693 51.08 28.52 39.82
N VAL A 694 50.21 27.68 40.39
CA VAL A 694 50.16 27.43 41.84
C VAL A 694 51.44 26.74 42.34
N SER A 695 51.95 25.76 41.62
CA SER A 695 53.20 25.07 42.00
C SER A 695 54.44 25.96 41.84
N SER A 696 54.51 26.81 40.81
CA SER A 696 55.60 27.79 40.68
C SER A 696 55.52 28.90 41.74
N MET A 697 54.33 29.40 42.08
CA MET A 697 54.11 30.28 43.24
C MET A 697 54.57 29.63 44.55
N LEU A 698 54.22 28.37 44.80
CA LEU A 698 54.67 27.62 45.99
C LEU A 698 56.18 27.41 46.03
N VAL A 699 56.83 27.22 44.88
CA VAL A 699 58.30 27.14 44.78
C VAL A 699 58.95 28.51 45.03
N LEU A 700 58.34 29.61 44.59
CA LEU A 700 58.83 30.98 44.88
C LEU A 700 58.67 31.33 46.37
N TRP A 701 57.55 30.98 47.00
CA TRP A 701 57.35 31.09 48.45
C TRP A 701 58.37 30.23 49.22
N LYS A 702 58.56 28.96 48.86
CA LYS A 702 59.58 28.09 49.49
C LYS A 702 61.03 28.55 49.24
N LYS A 703 61.28 29.43 48.26
CA LYS A 703 62.58 30.04 47.98
C LYS A 703 62.76 31.45 48.57
N GLY A 704 61.85 31.90 49.45
CA GLY A 704 62.06 33.05 50.32
C GLY A 704 62.21 34.40 49.61
N LYS A 705 61.56 34.59 48.46
CA LYS A 705 61.57 35.87 47.73
C LYS A 705 60.16 36.43 47.52
N ILE A 706 59.70 37.22 48.50
CA ILE A 706 58.93 38.49 48.38
C ILE A 706 58.67 38.96 49.83
N PHE A 707 59.36 40.03 50.27
CA PHE A 707 58.95 40.84 51.43
C PHE A 707 59.72 42.17 51.48
N ALA A 708 59.14 43.23 50.89
CA ALA A 708 59.40 44.65 51.13
C ALA A 708 58.40 45.46 50.25
N GLY A 709 57.66 46.47 50.69
CA GLY A 709 57.52 47.04 52.04
C GLY A 709 58.04 48.48 52.14
N LYS A 710 57.14 49.47 52.23
CA LYS A 710 57.45 50.84 52.69
C LYS A 710 56.20 51.56 53.21
N LYS A 711 56.42 52.63 54.00
CA LYS A 711 55.43 53.46 54.71
C LYS A 711 55.48 54.92 54.23
N GLY A 712 54.46 55.69 54.61
CA GLY A 712 54.46 57.16 54.69
C GLY A 712 53.68 57.86 53.57
N ASP A 713 52.98 58.99 53.81
CA ASP A 713 52.73 59.74 55.06
C ASP A 713 51.39 60.52 54.99
N LEU A 714 50.98 61.18 56.10
CA LEU A 714 49.77 62.02 56.20
C LEU A 714 50.11 63.53 56.24
N PRO A 715 49.20 64.40 55.77
CA PRO A 715 48.52 65.36 56.67
C PRO A 715 46.97 65.34 56.45
N ALA A 716 46.07 65.57 57.42
CA ALA A 716 45.80 66.79 58.22
C ALA A 716 45.40 68.03 57.37
N THR A 717 44.33 68.80 57.64
CA THR A 717 43.20 68.75 58.61
C THR A 717 42.11 69.71 58.12
N GLY A 718 40.82 69.53 58.48
CA GLY A 718 39.75 70.50 58.16
C GLY A 718 38.44 70.22 58.91
N ILE A 719 37.74 71.27 59.32
CA ILE A 719 36.55 71.22 60.20
C ILE A 719 35.42 72.04 59.56
N GLN A 720 34.20 71.48 59.42
CA GLN A 720 32.93 72.17 59.73
C GLN A 720 31.65 71.35 59.52
N ALA A 721 30.64 71.72 60.30
CA ALA A 721 29.20 71.54 60.15
C ALA A 721 28.55 72.76 60.88
N PRO A 722 27.21 72.98 60.90
CA PRO A 722 26.09 72.25 60.27
C PRO A 722 25.07 73.19 59.55
N LEU A 723 23.86 72.68 59.27
CA LEU A 723 22.51 73.32 59.35
C LEU A 723 21.64 73.51 58.07
N ASN A 724 20.36 73.18 58.29
CA ASN A 724 19.10 73.70 57.71
C ASN A 724 18.73 73.39 56.24
N GLY A 725 17.42 73.15 56.01
CA GLY A 725 16.87 72.85 54.67
C GLY A 725 15.34 72.67 54.55
N ASN A 726 14.64 72.27 55.62
CA ASN A 726 13.18 72.37 55.87
C ASN A 726 12.12 71.95 54.80
N GLY A 727 11.11 71.18 55.24
CA GLY A 727 9.71 71.53 54.92
C GLY A 727 8.83 70.56 54.09
N ASN A 728 8.02 69.77 54.82
CA ASN A 728 6.59 69.43 54.56
C ASN A 728 6.15 68.72 53.25
N GLY A 729 5.15 67.83 53.27
CA GLY A 729 4.46 67.21 54.41
C GLY A 729 3.05 66.66 54.11
N ALA A 730 2.64 65.67 54.92
CA ALA A 730 1.27 65.19 55.16
C ALA A 730 0.51 64.41 54.04
N ALA A 731 -0.45 63.51 54.34
CA ALA A 731 -0.70 62.65 55.53
C ALA A 731 -1.90 61.66 55.30
N VAL A 732 -1.94 60.54 56.06
CA VAL A 732 -3.13 59.97 56.80
C VAL A 732 -4.38 59.52 55.98
N LEU A 733 -5.05 58.35 56.17
CA LEU A 733 -4.91 57.08 56.94
C LEU A 733 -5.78 55.99 56.17
N ASN A 734 -6.22 54.80 56.62
CA ASN A 734 -6.34 54.12 57.93
C ASN A 734 -6.38 52.56 57.82
N MET A 735 -6.49 51.87 58.97
CA MET A 735 -6.93 50.46 59.18
C MET A 735 -8.33 50.46 59.88
N PRO A 736 -8.95 49.38 60.46
CA PRO A 736 -8.56 47.96 60.71
C PRO A 736 -9.65 46.90 60.32
N GLY A 737 -9.65 45.59 60.67
CA GLY A 737 -8.66 44.66 61.27
C GLY A 737 -9.33 43.46 62.01
N LYS A 738 -8.52 42.48 62.49
CA LYS A 738 -8.88 41.18 63.16
C LYS A 738 -9.63 40.13 62.26
N ARG A 739 -9.39 38.81 62.29
CA ARG A 739 -9.05 37.77 63.34
C ARG A 739 -10.32 37.25 64.06
N ASP A 740 -10.67 35.96 64.00
CA ASP A 740 -10.41 34.93 65.04
C ASP A 740 -10.68 33.45 64.61
N ASP A 741 -9.90 32.53 65.20
CA ASP A 741 -10.11 31.12 65.64
C ASP A 741 -10.51 29.89 64.78
N ALA A 742 -9.76 28.79 65.06
CA ALA A 742 -10.08 27.33 65.10
C ALA A 742 -10.60 26.61 63.82
N SER A 743 -10.24 25.36 63.48
CA SER A 743 -9.46 24.27 64.12
C SER A 743 -8.90 23.34 63.00
N SER A 744 -8.20 22.19 63.17
CA SER A 744 -7.85 21.34 64.33
C SER A 744 -6.55 20.54 64.10
N THR A 745 -6.24 19.62 65.03
CA THR A 745 -5.32 18.46 64.95
C THR A 745 -5.80 17.39 63.93
N ASP A 746 -5.01 16.40 63.47
CA ASP A 746 -4.00 15.60 64.18
C ASP A 746 -2.72 15.25 63.37
N SER A 747 -1.94 14.29 63.85
CA SER A 747 -0.46 14.31 63.84
C SER A 747 0.23 13.27 62.96
N GLY A 748 1.50 13.53 62.66
CA GLY A 748 2.44 12.59 62.06
C GLY A 748 3.88 13.01 62.35
N GLN A 749 4.61 12.21 63.13
CA GLN A 749 5.98 12.51 63.55
C GLN A 749 6.84 11.24 63.57
N GLY A 750 8.04 11.30 62.99
CA GLY A 750 8.93 10.16 62.78
C GLY A 750 8.68 9.45 61.45
N SER A 751 9.71 8.99 60.72
CA SER A 751 11.15 9.19 60.90
C SER A 751 11.89 9.04 59.56
N ASN A 752 13.09 9.61 59.45
CA ASN A 752 13.96 9.36 58.30
C ASN A 752 14.37 7.88 58.27
N GLU A 753 14.13 7.20 57.15
CA GLU A 753 15.06 6.20 56.66
C GLU A 753 15.04 6.15 55.13
N SER A 754 16.21 5.95 54.51
CA SER A 754 16.43 6.14 53.08
C SER A 754 16.40 4.82 52.32
N LEU A 755 15.39 4.62 51.47
CA LEU A 755 15.31 3.52 50.50
C LEU A 755 14.75 4.00 49.15
N GLU A 756 15.01 3.23 48.10
CA GLU A 756 14.98 3.68 46.70
C GLU A 756 13.57 3.86 46.10
N LYS A 757 13.36 4.94 45.34
CA LYS A 757 12.12 5.19 44.58
C LYS A 757 12.11 4.53 43.19
N GLU A 758 12.19 3.21 43.13
CA GLU A 758 11.92 2.46 41.89
C GLU A 758 10.39 2.30 41.66
N ALA A 759 9.73 3.32 41.12
CA ALA A 759 8.27 3.38 41.01
C ALA A 759 7.67 3.05 39.62
N ILE A 760 8.24 2.09 38.87
CA ILE A 760 7.53 1.52 37.70
C ILE A 760 6.59 0.41 38.20
N LEU A 761 5.30 0.69 38.33
CA LEU A 761 4.23 -0.30 38.50
C LEU A 761 3.00 0.14 37.68
N PRO A 762 2.26 -0.80 37.07
CA PRO A 762 1.14 -0.49 36.18
C PRO A 762 -0.18 -0.32 36.95
N ASN A 763 -0.37 0.82 37.62
CA ASN A 763 -1.70 1.20 38.08
C ASN A 763 -2.53 1.68 36.87
N GLY A 764 -3.58 0.94 36.53
CA GLY A 764 -4.41 1.18 35.33
C GLY A 764 -4.76 -0.06 34.49
N ALA A 765 -4.69 -1.27 35.09
CA ALA A 765 -5.05 -2.55 34.50
C ALA A 765 -6.33 -3.16 35.13
N ILE A 766 -7.19 -2.30 35.68
CA ILE A 766 -8.44 -2.65 36.36
C ILE A 766 -9.47 -1.58 35.95
N GLU A 767 -10.68 -2.01 35.58
CA GLU A 767 -11.78 -1.24 34.98
C GLU A 767 -11.67 -0.89 33.47
N GLU A 768 -12.12 -1.81 32.61
CA GLU A 768 -13.13 -1.49 31.57
C GLU A 768 -14.33 -2.45 31.71
#